data_AF-A0A0W0TSU4-F1
#
_entry.id   AF-A0A0W0TSU4-F1
#
_cell.length_a   1.000
_cell.length_b   1.000
_cell.length_c   1.000
_cell.angle_alpha   90.00
_cell.angle_beta   90.00
_cell.angle_gamma   90.00
#
_symmetry.space_group_name_H-M   'P 1'
#
loop_
_entity.id
_entity.type
_entity.pdbx_description
1 polymer ?
#
loop_
_entity_poly.entity_id
_entity_poly.type
_entity_poly.pdbx_seq_one_letter_code
_entity_poly.pdbx_strand_id
1 'polypeptide(L)'
;MPRAQSSKPVAARITEQVYFPRCEFHSRFTNTLSETLIGTGTSGLFAMNKPTRWASYHRGTKKGLSGVKKGTFAFKGNQPKLENAQAPKTGNFFSPFAFEDYQSAVKGSRARILKTRKASWYNALLKWQKDMAGDIVAKVREKNPAIRINADYGYPCVLVAIPKPAAEKNYNVWSKFVAVYVLAIANRLARERGVNIEMVRRSSFGMLRPAVADCDKSTRISLGLVPKAYAACLVDAIVYTHSLLTNPAPFQMPFTSIRLEKTLAAYNEANSTDTKTVAIALQPTLWESLWANGDAGNRSFATQFFRKKLVSEYLIDLILKAHPQKSVDEIFKSPRLLKQTFAIPLTTLFKAFRAVRKPNGKMALPINVDAFTLSTFNWSHNLHLDEPEFWDLSRRFAQQINAPKVKTGKLCPGFRLDGFHLFFEQYLKDFFFNPPEKLAAVDGYGSDSDCELTFVYPEDVSLDIFGKKLITATGMRAIQLAYAACRLYLGKKHRVDALKIGFDAQDMYYETATALKSHAIPIPEGDERTDRGRQHAIGFFDVNHCNTSHRKGPKFPLGPHDRVFVLDTTSATTVEIHEQLLELLQTRPKLEVILTVSSGLKNEQGMSDYNPYGTVRMFARKEAHCDWMYKCLVRLEEAADYLHPATSHWLRRTAKEAGMTPTNREIMSGHKY
;
A
#
# COMPACT_ATOMS: atom_id res chain seq x y z
N MET A 1 -46.96 -26.87 -18.90
CA MET A 1 -46.47 -25.51 -18.58
C MET A 1 -45.18 -25.62 -17.79
N PRO A 2 -44.05 -25.03 -18.22
CA PRO A 2 -42.83 -25.01 -17.42
C PRO A 2 -43.00 -24.02 -16.27
N ARG A 3 -42.73 -24.48 -15.03
CA ARG A 3 -42.75 -23.63 -13.82
C ARG A 3 -41.73 -22.50 -13.98
N ALA A 4 -42.20 -21.27 -13.83
CA ALA A 4 -41.35 -20.09 -13.71
C ALA A 4 -40.35 -20.32 -12.56
N GLN A 5 -39.06 -20.41 -12.90
CA GLN A 5 -37.99 -20.32 -11.92
C GLN A 5 -38.06 -18.92 -11.32
N SER A 6 -38.48 -18.83 -10.04
CA SER A 6 -38.40 -17.59 -9.29
C SER A 6 -36.93 -17.19 -9.20
N SER A 7 -36.51 -16.21 -10.00
CA SER A 7 -35.21 -15.59 -9.88
C SER A 7 -35.16 -14.91 -8.51
N LYS A 8 -34.59 -15.59 -7.51
CA LYS A 8 -34.28 -14.94 -6.24
C LYS A 8 -33.41 -13.71 -6.57
N PRO A 9 -33.74 -12.52 -6.03
CA PRO A 9 -32.99 -11.32 -6.33
C PRO A 9 -31.54 -11.55 -5.93
N VAL A 10 -30.63 -11.33 -6.87
CA VAL A 10 -29.19 -11.31 -6.60
C VAL A 10 -28.98 -10.33 -5.45
N ALA A 11 -28.53 -10.82 -4.29
CA ALA A 11 -28.18 -9.93 -3.18
C ALA A 11 -27.17 -8.90 -3.70
N ALA A 12 -27.54 -7.62 -3.61
CA ALA A 12 -26.75 -6.54 -4.17
C ALA A 12 -25.39 -6.44 -3.46
N ARG A 13 -24.31 -6.13 -4.22
CA ARG A 13 -22.99 -5.83 -3.66
C ARG A 13 -23.11 -4.78 -2.56
N ILE A 14 -22.16 -4.77 -1.61
CA ILE A 14 -22.16 -3.75 -0.56
C ILE A 14 -21.91 -2.37 -1.19
N THR A 15 -22.93 -1.50 -1.14
CA THR A 15 -22.89 -0.11 -1.64
C THR A 15 -22.79 0.92 -0.51
N GLU A 16 -22.92 0.49 0.74
CA GLU A 16 -22.83 1.35 1.91
C GLU A 16 -21.46 2.03 1.98
N GLN A 17 -21.45 3.36 1.84
CA GLN A 17 -20.24 4.18 1.75
C GLN A 17 -19.34 4.03 2.98
N VAL A 18 -19.93 3.66 4.11
CA VAL A 18 -19.25 3.41 5.37
C VAL A 18 -18.17 2.33 5.27
N TYR A 19 -18.31 1.34 4.39
CA TYR A 19 -17.27 0.31 4.19
C TYR A 19 -16.26 0.66 3.09
N PHE A 20 -16.40 1.83 2.44
CA PHE A 20 -15.48 2.37 1.44
C PHE A 20 -14.40 3.34 1.93
N PRO A 21 -14.03 3.50 3.22
CA PRO A 21 -12.84 4.28 3.57
C PRO A 21 -11.53 3.52 3.23
N ARG A 22 -11.57 2.58 2.28
CA ARG A 22 -10.46 1.74 1.80
C ARG A 22 -10.24 1.94 0.31
N CYS A 23 -8.98 1.90 -0.13
CA CYS A 23 -8.59 2.24 -1.49
C CYS A 23 -9.45 1.49 -2.52
N GLU A 24 -10.36 2.21 -3.19
CA GLU A 24 -11.22 1.59 -4.19
C GLU A 24 -10.36 1.06 -5.34
N PHE A 25 -10.83 0.02 -6.01
CA PHE A 25 -10.17 -0.55 -7.17
C PHE A 25 -11.22 -1.07 -8.15
N HIS A 26 -10.88 -1.08 -9.42
CA HIS A 26 -11.71 -1.72 -10.42
C HIS A 26 -11.47 -3.23 -10.40
N SER A 27 -12.54 -4.01 -10.27
CA SER A 27 -12.52 -5.45 -10.46
C SER A 27 -13.16 -5.79 -11.80
N ARG A 28 -12.45 -6.61 -12.58
CA ARG A 28 -12.71 -6.94 -13.98
C ARG A 28 -13.33 -8.31 -14.16
N PHE A 29 -12.96 -9.25 -13.32
CA PHE A 29 -13.38 -10.64 -13.50
C PHE A 29 -14.66 -10.90 -12.74
N THR A 30 -15.59 -11.63 -13.33
CA THR A 30 -16.74 -12.17 -12.61
C THR A 30 -16.32 -13.36 -11.77
N ASN A 31 -17.10 -13.64 -10.74
CA ASN A 31 -17.02 -14.92 -10.08
C ASN A 31 -18.40 -15.56 -9.92
N THR A 32 -18.38 -16.87 -9.73
CA THR A 32 -19.54 -17.68 -9.36
C THR A 32 -19.31 -18.18 -7.95
N LEU A 33 -19.81 -17.46 -6.95
CA LEU A 33 -19.76 -17.94 -5.56
C LEU A 33 -21.06 -18.71 -5.28
N SER A 34 -20.97 -20.02 -5.06
CA SER A 34 -22.16 -20.90 -5.05
C SER A 34 -23.19 -20.56 -3.94
N GLU A 35 -24.44 -20.43 -4.41
CA GLU A 35 -25.80 -20.47 -3.81
C GLU A 35 -26.15 -19.81 -2.46
N THR A 36 -25.20 -19.43 -1.61
CA THR A 36 -25.54 -18.93 -0.26
C THR A 36 -24.99 -17.55 0.07
N LEU A 37 -24.22 -16.92 -0.83
CA LEU A 37 -23.63 -15.61 -0.51
C LEU A 37 -23.76 -14.58 -1.64
N ILE A 38 -23.50 -14.87 -2.92
CA ILE A 38 -23.53 -13.83 -3.98
C ILE A 38 -23.87 -14.48 -5.33
N GLY A 39 -24.75 -13.87 -6.13
CA GLY A 39 -24.99 -14.28 -7.53
C GLY A 39 -23.79 -14.01 -8.45
N THR A 40 -23.97 -14.09 -9.77
CA THR A 40 -22.91 -13.74 -10.73
C THR A 40 -22.59 -12.24 -10.65
N GLY A 41 -21.37 -11.85 -10.25
CA GLY A 41 -20.95 -10.44 -10.12
C GLY A 41 -19.43 -10.27 -10.26
N THR A 42 -18.94 -9.03 -10.34
CA THR A 42 -17.49 -8.76 -10.37
C THR A 42 -16.82 -9.16 -9.05
N SER A 43 -15.54 -9.55 -9.10
CA SER A 43 -14.90 -10.40 -8.09
C SER A 43 -14.77 -9.78 -6.69
N GLY A 44 -15.03 -8.49 -6.50
CA GLY A 44 -14.91 -7.77 -5.22
C GLY A 44 -16.22 -7.62 -4.44
N LEU A 45 -16.13 -7.69 -3.10
CA LEU A 45 -17.30 -7.59 -2.20
C LEU A 45 -18.05 -6.27 -2.31
N PHE A 46 -17.31 -5.18 -2.49
CA PHE A 46 -17.81 -3.81 -2.44
C PHE A 46 -18.09 -3.29 -3.85
N ALA A 47 -19.16 -2.53 -4.03
CA ALA A 47 -19.51 -1.86 -5.28
C ALA A 47 -18.54 -0.69 -5.59
N MET A 48 -17.36 -1.00 -6.14
CA MET A 48 -16.31 -0.03 -6.46
C MET A 48 -16.58 0.71 -7.79
N ASN A 49 -17.72 1.41 -7.90
CA ASN A 49 -18.20 2.00 -9.14
C ASN A 49 -17.78 3.46 -9.39
N LYS A 50 -16.89 4.04 -8.57
CA LYS A 50 -16.46 5.44 -8.67
C LYS A 50 -15.00 5.55 -9.15
N PRO A 51 -14.76 5.71 -10.47
CA PRO A 51 -13.40 5.77 -11.03
C PRO A 51 -12.50 6.83 -10.41
N THR A 52 -13.07 7.93 -9.93
CA THR A 52 -12.34 9.02 -9.25
C THR A 52 -11.71 8.58 -7.92
N ARG A 53 -12.15 7.46 -7.35
CA ARG A 53 -11.67 6.89 -6.09
C ARG A 53 -10.72 5.70 -6.28
N TRP A 54 -10.57 5.18 -7.50
CA TRP A 54 -9.72 4.01 -7.75
C TRP A 54 -8.24 4.27 -7.60
N ALA A 55 -7.50 3.25 -7.12
CA ALA A 55 -6.06 3.32 -6.87
C ALA A 55 -5.68 4.60 -6.10
N SER A 56 -6.64 5.15 -5.34
CA SER A 56 -6.49 6.31 -4.48
C SER A 56 -6.39 5.79 -3.08
N TYR A 57 -5.27 6.08 -2.45
CA TYR A 57 -5.17 5.82 -1.04
C TYR A 57 -6.09 6.85 -0.36
N HIS A 58 -6.93 6.46 0.60
CA HIS A 58 -7.79 7.41 1.37
C HIS A 58 -7.00 8.60 1.91
N ARG A 59 -5.71 8.33 2.11
CA ARG A 59 -4.59 9.24 2.30
C ARG A 59 -4.37 10.36 1.26
N GLY A 60 -5.22 10.57 0.26
CA GLY A 60 -4.88 11.44 -0.88
C GLY A 60 -5.96 12.39 -1.41
N THR A 61 -7.24 12.15 -1.16
CA THR A 61 -8.30 12.85 -1.92
C THR A 61 -9.28 13.58 -1.01
N LYS A 62 -9.03 14.88 -0.79
CA LYS A 62 -9.98 15.84 -0.17
C LYS A 62 -11.35 15.93 -0.89
N LYS A 63 -11.53 15.24 -2.02
CA LYS A 63 -12.67 15.35 -2.96
C LYS A 63 -13.59 14.11 -2.97
N GLY A 64 -13.38 13.16 -2.04
CA GLY A 64 -13.89 11.80 -2.21
C GLY A 64 -15.14 11.42 -1.42
N LEU A 65 -15.32 11.93 -0.19
CA LEU A 65 -16.39 11.48 0.71
C LEU A 65 -17.62 12.39 0.60
N SER A 66 -18.81 11.78 0.49
CA SER A 66 -20.08 12.51 0.38
C SER A 66 -20.34 13.30 1.66
N GLY A 67 -20.80 14.54 1.55
CA GLY A 67 -21.09 15.41 2.71
C GLY A 67 -19.87 16.04 3.39
N VAL A 68 -18.64 15.72 2.96
CA VAL A 68 -17.42 16.18 3.65
C VAL A 68 -16.77 17.35 2.90
N LYS A 69 -16.70 18.53 3.55
CA LYS A 69 -16.06 19.72 2.97
C LYS A 69 -14.53 19.58 2.99
N LYS A 70 -13.84 20.28 2.08
CA LYS A 70 -12.36 20.28 1.98
C LYS A 70 -11.66 20.63 3.31
N GLY A 71 -12.26 21.49 4.13
CA GLY A 71 -11.78 21.89 5.46
C GLY A 71 -12.08 20.88 6.57
N THR A 72 -13.03 19.96 6.37
CA THR A 72 -13.37 18.91 7.34
C THR A 72 -12.24 17.88 7.50
N PHE A 73 -11.31 17.82 6.54
CA PHE A 73 -10.13 16.93 6.56
C PHE A 73 -8.83 17.64 6.95
N ALA A 74 -8.91 18.82 7.54
CA ALA A 74 -7.75 19.63 7.85
C ALA A 74 -7.22 19.32 9.26
N PHE A 75 -6.20 18.47 9.38
CA PHE A 75 -5.58 18.17 10.67
C PHE A 75 -4.48 19.20 10.88
N LYS A 76 -4.80 20.19 11.70
CA LYS A 76 -3.90 21.30 12.02
C LYS A 76 -2.65 20.79 12.78
N GLY A 77 -2.78 19.66 13.47
CA GLY A 77 -1.78 19.19 14.42
C GLY A 77 -1.41 20.32 15.38
N ASN A 78 -0.13 20.40 15.76
CA ASN A 78 0.37 21.47 16.62
C ASN A 78 0.73 22.75 15.82
N GLN A 79 0.34 22.86 14.54
CA GLN A 79 0.71 24.01 13.71
C GLN A 79 -0.26 25.18 13.90
N PRO A 80 0.19 26.45 13.91
CA PRO A 80 -0.67 27.60 14.16
C PRO A 80 -1.67 27.89 13.02
N LYS A 81 -1.37 27.47 11.78
CA LYS A 81 -2.25 27.61 10.60
C LYS A 81 -2.24 26.34 9.75
N LEU A 82 -3.40 26.00 9.20
CA LEU A 82 -3.55 24.94 8.21
C LEU A 82 -3.04 25.44 6.86
N GLU A 83 -1.84 25.04 6.46
CA GLU A 83 -1.37 25.34 5.10
C GLU A 83 -2.19 24.54 4.07
N ASN A 84 -2.66 25.22 3.03
CA ASN A 84 -3.48 24.65 1.95
C ASN A 84 -2.83 23.46 1.21
N ALA A 85 -1.55 23.19 1.48
CA ALA A 85 -0.70 22.18 0.85
C ALA A 85 -0.40 20.94 1.70
N GLN A 86 -0.89 20.84 2.95
CA GLN A 86 -0.73 19.60 3.72
C GLN A 86 -1.47 18.46 2.99
N ALA A 87 -0.67 17.62 2.34
CA ALA A 87 -1.13 16.45 1.61
C ALA A 87 -1.40 15.36 2.64
N PRO A 88 -2.51 14.61 2.56
CA PRO A 88 -2.74 13.60 3.58
C PRO A 88 -1.56 12.61 3.58
N LYS A 89 -0.98 12.26 2.42
CA LYS A 89 0.28 11.50 2.23
C LYS A 89 1.41 11.75 3.25
N THR A 90 1.54 12.94 3.81
CA THR A 90 2.64 13.33 4.69
C THR A 90 2.29 13.41 6.18
N GLY A 91 1.17 12.82 6.63
CA GLY A 91 0.91 12.65 8.08
C GLY A 91 -0.41 13.25 8.60
N ASN A 92 -1.04 14.15 7.84
CA ASN A 92 -2.28 14.81 8.25
C ASN A 92 -3.49 14.05 7.73
N PHE A 93 -3.85 13.01 8.47
CA PHE A 93 -4.95 12.11 8.17
C PHE A 93 -6.04 12.24 9.21
N PHE A 94 -7.30 12.09 8.78
CA PHE A 94 -8.38 11.76 9.70
C PHE A 94 -8.64 10.26 9.65
N SER A 95 -8.84 9.73 10.85
CA SER A 95 -9.35 8.39 11.04
C SER A 95 -10.79 8.31 10.49
N PRO A 96 -11.22 7.21 9.82
CA PRO A 96 -12.61 7.04 9.40
C PRO A 96 -13.56 7.02 10.59
N PHE A 97 -13.04 6.77 11.80
CA PHE A 97 -13.77 6.94 13.05
C PHE A 97 -14.12 8.39 13.37
N ALA A 98 -13.72 9.40 12.59
CA ALA A 98 -14.29 10.74 12.68
C ALA A 98 -15.71 10.83 12.12
N PHE A 99 -16.17 9.81 11.38
CA PHE A 99 -17.52 9.76 10.81
C PHE A 99 -18.44 8.93 11.70
N GLU A 100 -19.54 9.53 12.16
CA GLU A 100 -20.54 8.87 13.00
C GLU A 100 -21.08 7.59 12.32
N ASP A 101 -21.37 7.64 11.02
CA ASP A 101 -21.78 6.46 10.25
C ASP A 101 -20.78 5.30 10.39
N TYR A 102 -19.47 5.59 10.35
CA TYR A 102 -18.41 4.58 10.49
C TYR A 102 -18.34 3.98 11.88
N GLN A 103 -18.49 4.82 12.89
CA GLN A 103 -18.55 4.35 14.27
C GLN A 103 -19.79 3.49 14.50
N SER A 104 -20.95 3.95 14.04
CA SER A 104 -22.26 3.28 14.17
C SER A 104 -22.37 1.97 13.38
N ALA A 105 -21.57 1.79 12.33
CA ALA A 105 -21.47 0.53 11.62
C ALA A 105 -20.77 -0.58 12.44
N VAL A 106 -19.95 -0.21 13.43
CA VAL A 106 -19.32 -1.17 14.34
C VAL A 106 -20.29 -1.50 15.45
N LYS A 107 -20.79 -2.74 15.46
CA LYS A 107 -21.81 -3.19 16.40
C LYS A 107 -21.24 -4.27 17.30
N GLY A 108 -21.49 -4.17 18.60
CA GLY A 108 -21.10 -5.22 19.53
C GLY A 108 -21.74 -6.55 19.16
N SER A 109 -20.99 -7.65 19.33
CA SER A 109 -21.54 -8.99 19.24
C SER A 109 -21.24 -9.81 20.49
N ARG A 110 -22.10 -10.80 20.75
CA ARG A 110 -21.85 -11.84 21.76
C ARG A 110 -20.96 -12.98 21.22
N ALA A 111 -20.51 -12.88 19.97
CA ALA A 111 -19.69 -13.92 19.35
C ALA A 111 -18.36 -14.04 20.09
N ARG A 112 -17.89 -15.28 20.26
CA ARG A 112 -16.57 -15.55 20.83
C ARG A 112 -15.52 -15.42 19.72
N ILE A 113 -14.40 -14.76 20.02
CA ILE A 113 -13.18 -14.86 19.21
C ILE A 113 -12.42 -16.09 19.67
N LEU A 114 -11.93 -16.88 18.71
CA LEU A 114 -10.95 -17.92 18.97
C LEU A 114 -9.65 -17.27 19.44
N LYS A 115 -9.35 -17.40 20.74
CA LYS A 115 -8.07 -16.93 21.28
C LYS A 115 -6.96 -17.80 20.73
N THR A 116 -5.91 -17.16 20.22
CA THR A 116 -4.70 -17.83 19.78
C THR A 116 -3.50 -17.31 20.53
N ARG A 117 -2.35 -17.96 20.33
CA ARG A 117 -1.07 -17.35 20.69
C ARG A 117 -1.05 -15.96 20.06
N LYS A 118 -0.70 -14.95 20.86
CA LYS A 118 -0.62 -13.58 20.37
C LYS A 118 0.31 -13.55 19.12
N ALA A 119 0.11 -12.56 18.25
CA ALA A 119 0.87 -12.32 17.00
C ALA A 119 1.12 -13.53 16.07
N SER A 120 0.55 -14.72 16.31
CA SER A 120 0.85 -15.91 15.49
C SER A 120 0.37 -15.71 14.05
N TRP A 121 -0.81 -15.10 13.88
CA TRP A 121 -1.37 -14.80 12.57
C TRP A 121 -0.69 -13.64 11.89
N TYR A 122 -0.28 -12.63 12.65
CA TYR A 122 0.56 -11.55 12.15
C TYR A 122 1.81 -12.11 11.44
N ASN A 123 2.54 -12.97 12.14
CA ASN A 123 3.79 -13.52 11.64
C ASN A 123 3.59 -14.56 10.54
N ALA A 124 2.61 -15.46 10.67
CA ALA A 124 2.35 -16.48 9.65
C ALA A 124 1.99 -15.87 8.29
N LEU A 125 1.08 -14.88 8.28
CA LEU A 125 0.64 -14.20 7.07
C LEU A 125 1.76 -13.38 6.42
N LEU A 126 2.52 -12.66 7.25
CA LEU A 126 3.66 -11.86 6.78
C LEU A 126 4.80 -12.75 6.26
N LYS A 127 5.11 -13.86 6.95
CA LYS A 127 6.10 -14.85 6.49
C LYS A 127 5.70 -15.42 5.14
N TRP A 128 4.44 -15.84 4.96
CA TRP A 128 3.94 -16.33 3.67
C TRP A 128 4.18 -15.32 2.54
N GLN A 129 3.88 -14.04 2.77
CA GLN A 129 4.13 -12.98 1.78
C GLN A 129 5.62 -12.81 1.46
N LYS A 130 6.49 -12.84 2.47
CA LYS A 130 7.94 -12.72 2.30
C LYS A 130 8.52 -13.91 1.54
N ASP A 131 8.13 -15.13 1.91
CA ASP A 131 8.57 -16.35 1.24
C ASP A 131 8.17 -16.33 -0.25
N MET A 132 6.93 -15.94 -0.56
CA MET A 132 6.46 -15.81 -1.95
C MET A 132 7.18 -14.71 -2.71
N ALA A 133 7.47 -13.57 -2.08
CA ALA A 133 8.24 -12.50 -2.71
C ALA A 133 9.68 -12.96 -3.03
N GLY A 134 10.33 -13.65 -2.09
CA GLY A 134 11.66 -14.24 -2.29
C GLY A 134 11.67 -15.27 -3.42
N ASP A 135 10.69 -16.18 -3.47
CA ASP A 135 10.55 -17.20 -4.52
C ASP A 135 10.39 -16.58 -5.91
N ILE A 136 9.53 -15.54 -6.04
CA ILE A 136 9.36 -14.83 -7.31
C ILE A 136 10.68 -14.17 -7.74
N VAL A 137 11.38 -13.49 -6.83
CA VAL A 137 12.66 -12.84 -7.14
C VAL A 137 13.68 -13.86 -7.61
N ALA A 138 13.81 -15.00 -6.92
CA ALA A 138 14.74 -16.06 -7.28
C ALA A 138 14.44 -16.62 -8.69
N LYS A 139 13.18 -16.99 -8.96
CA LYS A 139 12.75 -17.56 -10.25
C LYS A 139 12.84 -16.57 -11.41
N VAL A 140 12.57 -15.29 -11.18
CA VAL A 140 12.77 -14.26 -12.21
C VAL A 140 14.26 -14.11 -12.54
N ARG A 141 15.14 -14.10 -11.53
CA ARG A 141 16.60 -14.02 -11.74
C ARG A 141 17.14 -15.25 -12.46
N GLU A 142 16.61 -16.43 -12.16
CA GLU A 142 16.92 -17.68 -12.87
C GLU A 142 16.52 -17.59 -14.35
N LYS A 143 15.28 -17.14 -14.64
CA LYS A 143 14.78 -17.03 -16.02
C LYS A 143 15.43 -15.90 -16.82
N ASN A 144 15.73 -14.77 -16.17
CA ASN A 144 16.32 -13.61 -16.82
C ASN A 144 17.13 -12.77 -15.81
N PRO A 145 18.45 -12.97 -15.72
CA PRO A 145 19.30 -12.26 -14.76
C PRO A 145 19.46 -10.76 -15.06
N ALA A 146 19.09 -10.29 -16.26
CA ALA A 146 19.14 -8.87 -16.60
C ALA A 146 18.03 -8.05 -15.93
N ILE A 147 16.96 -8.70 -15.45
CA ILE A 147 15.84 -8.03 -14.81
C ILE A 147 16.27 -7.52 -13.44
N ARG A 148 16.22 -6.21 -13.23
CA ARG A 148 16.42 -5.61 -11.90
C ARG A 148 15.18 -5.83 -11.06
N ILE A 149 15.27 -6.83 -10.19
CA ILE A 149 14.20 -7.26 -9.30
C ILE A 149 14.76 -7.51 -7.89
N ASN A 150 13.99 -7.14 -6.86
CA ASN A 150 14.30 -7.50 -5.49
C ASN A 150 13.05 -7.63 -4.59
N ALA A 151 13.29 -8.27 -3.46
CA ALA A 151 12.49 -8.21 -2.24
C ALA A 151 13.51 -8.11 -1.08
N ASP A 152 14.47 -7.20 -1.24
CA ASP A 152 15.62 -7.09 -0.35
C ASP A 152 15.16 -6.85 1.10
N TYR A 153 16.01 -7.22 2.04
CA TYR A 153 15.77 -7.01 3.47
C TYR A 153 14.49 -7.67 3.97
N GLY A 154 13.98 -8.73 3.32
CA GLY A 154 12.76 -9.41 3.75
C GLY A 154 11.49 -8.58 3.53
N TYR A 155 11.45 -7.74 2.50
CA TYR A 155 10.26 -6.95 2.16
C TYR A 155 9.13 -7.84 1.60
N PRO A 156 7.87 -7.74 2.07
CA PRO A 156 6.77 -8.63 1.67
C PRO A 156 6.15 -8.29 0.30
N CYS A 157 6.89 -7.58 -0.56
CA CYS A 157 6.47 -7.18 -1.90
C CYS A 157 7.64 -7.35 -2.86
N VAL A 158 7.31 -7.56 -4.13
CA VAL A 158 8.30 -7.60 -5.22
C VAL A 158 8.45 -6.20 -5.80
N LEU A 159 9.69 -5.73 -5.94
CA LEU A 159 10.02 -4.49 -6.63
C LEU A 159 10.70 -4.81 -7.96
N VAL A 160 10.13 -4.31 -9.05
CA VAL A 160 10.64 -4.50 -10.41
C VAL A 160 11.02 -3.15 -11.01
N ALA A 161 12.29 -2.98 -11.36
CA ALA A 161 12.79 -1.82 -12.08
C ALA A 161 13.10 -2.19 -13.53
N ILE A 162 12.28 -1.70 -14.45
CA ILE A 162 12.56 -1.77 -15.89
C ILE A 162 13.21 -0.44 -16.30
N PRO A 163 14.30 -0.44 -17.10
CA PRO A 163 14.90 0.80 -17.61
C PRO A 163 13.88 1.67 -18.33
N LYS A 164 13.80 2.95 -17.94
CA LYS A 164 12.95 3.93 -18.63
C LYS A 164 13.59 4.35 -19.97
N PRO A 165 12.79 4.72 -20.99
CA PRO A 165 13.34 5.34 -22.19
C PRO A 165 14.01 6.69 -21.85
N ALA A 166 15.01 7.07 -22.63
CA ALA A 166 15.77 8.32 -22.42
C ALA A 166 14.86 9.57 -22.41
N ALA A 167 13.82 9.56 -23.25
CA ALA A 167 12.86 10.66 -23.39
C ALA A 167 11.94 10.86 -22.17
N GLU A 168 11.68 9.84 -21.35
CA GLU A 168 10.83 9.97 -20.17
C GLU A 168 11.65 10.52 -18.98
N LYS A 169 11.18 11.63 -18.40
CA LYS A 169 11.87 12.34 -17.32
C LYS A 169 11.33 11.96 -15.94
N ASN A 170 10.15 11.37 -15.87
CA ASN A 170 9.40 11.10 -14.65
C ASN A 170 9.27 9.59 -14.39
N TYR A 171 10.02 9.10 -13.40
CA TYR A 171 9.98 7.70 -12.97
C TYR A 171 8.59 7.24 -12.55
N ASN A 172 7.78 8.10 -11.92
CA ASN A 172 6.43 7.73 -11.50
C ASN A 172 5.47 7.53 -12.69
N VAL A 173 5.69 8.21 -13.81
CA VAL A 173 4.88 7.99 -15.03
C VAL A 173 5.29 6.68 -15.67
N TRP A 174 6.60 6.41 -15.73
CA TRP A 174 7.15 5.17 -16.22
C TRP A 174 6.71 3.95 -15.40
N SER A 175 6.80 3.98 -14.07
CA SER A 175 6.37 2.87 -13.22
C SER A 175 4.86 2.62 -13.29
N LYS A 176 4.02 3.66 -13.52
CA LYS A 176 2.60 3.45 -13.84
C LYS A 176 2.38 2.75 -15.17
N PHE A 177 3.19 3.07 -16.17
CA PHE A 177 3.17 2.39 -17.46
C PHE A 177 3.50 0.92 -17.29
N VAL A 178 4.63 0.59 -16.64
CA VAL A 178 5.02 -0.79 -16.30
C VAL A 178 3.92 -1.52 -15.51
N ALA A 179 3.34 -0.88 -14.49
CA ALA A 179 2.27 -1.44 -13.67
C ALA A 179 1.03 -1.86 -14.48
N VAL A 180 0.67 -1.13 -15.55
CA VAL A 180 -0.45 -1.49 -16.41
C VAL A 180 -0.17 -2.78 -17.19
N TYR A 181 1.02 -2.90 -17.80
CA TYR A 181 1.36 -4.08 -18.60
C TYR A 181 1.54 -5.33 -17.73
N VAL A 182 2.24 -5.21 -16.60
CA VAL A 182 2.44 -6.37 -15.71
C VAL A 182 1.12 -6.89 -15.17
N LEU A 183 0.16 -6.00 -14.87
CA LEU A 183 -1.19 -6.40 -14.45
C LEU A 183 -1.97 -7.08 -15.57
N ALA A 184 -1.98 -6.47 -16.76
CA ALA A 184 -2.71 -7.05 -17.88
C ALA A 184 -2.18 -8.45 -18.23
N ILE A 185 -0.86 -8.63 -18.26
CA ILE A 185 -0.22 -9.91 -18.55
C ILE A 185 -0.45 -10.91 -17.40
N ALA A 186 -0.29 -10.51 -16.14
CA ALA A 186 -0.51 -11.40 -15.00
C ALA A 186 -1.96 -11.91 -14.93
N ASN A 187 -2.94 -11.03 -15.10
CA ASN A 187 -4.36 -11.43 -15.11
C ASN A 187 -4.69 -12.33 -16.30
N ARG A 188 -4.04 -12.11 -17.44
CA ARG A 188 -4.18 -12.97 -18.61
C ARG A 188 -3.60 -14.36 -18.37
N LEU A 189 -2.38 -14.46 -17.83
CA LEU A 189 -1.76 -15.74 -17.46
C LEU A 189 -2.56 -16.47 -16.38
N ALA A 190 -3.05 -15.76 -15.37
CA ALA A 190 -3.93 -16.30 -14.34
C ALA A 190 -5.18 -16.94 -14.96
N ARG A 191 -5.83 -16.24 -15.91
CA ARG A 191 -6.96 -16.77 -16.67
C ARG A 191 -6.58 -17.94 -17.57
N GLU A 192 -5.46 -17.86 -18.30
CA GLU A 192 -4.99 -18.92 -19.20
C GLU A 192 -4.65 -20.21 -18.46
N ARG A 193 -4.17 -20.11 -17.22
CA ARG A 193 -3.75 -21.26 -16.38
C ARG A 193 -4.83 -21.72 -15.41
N GLY A 194 -5.99 -21.07 -15.39
CA GLY A 194 -7.07 -21.37 -14.46
C GLY A 194 -6.78 -21.03 -12.99
N VAL A 195 -5.73 -20.25 -12.71
CA VAL A 195 -5.39 -19.73 -11.37
C VAL A 195 -6.18 -18.44 -11.16
N ASN A 196 -7.49 -18.58 -10.94
CA ASN A 196 -8.47 -17.48 -11.02
C ASN A 196 -8.38 -16.45 -9.89
N ILE A 197 -7.25 -15.75 -9.81
CA ILE A 197 -6.95 -14.68 -8.88
C ILE A 197 -6.72 -13.41 -9.69
N GLU A 198 -7.43 -12.35 -9.34
CA GLU A 198 -7.31 -11.05 -9.98
C GLU A 198 -6.28 -10.17 -9.26
N MET A 199 -5.26 -9.70 -9.98
CA MET A 199 -4.45 -8.55 -9.58
C MET A 199 -5.16 -7.24 -9.90
N VAL A 200 -5.13 -6.31 -8.95
CA VAL A 200 -5.78 -5.00 -9.07
C VAL A 200 -4.79 -3.84 -8.94
N ARG A 201 -5.14 -2.65 -9.42
CA ARG A 201 -4.33 -1.43 -9.18
C ARG A 201 -4.70 -0.82 -7.84
N ARG A 202 -3.76 -0.85 -6.89
CA ARG A 202 -3.97 -0.35 -5.53
C ARG A 202 -2.66 0.11 -4.90
N SER A 203 -2.64 1.32 -4.36
CA SER A 203 -1.44 1.89 -3.75
C SER A 203 -1.15 1.39 -2.33
N SER A 204 -2.14 0.86 -1.60
CA SER A 204 -1.92 0.29 -0.27
C SER A 204 -1.21 -1.07 -0.32
N PHE A 205 -0.61 -1.47 0.81
CA PHE A 205 0.14 -2.72 0.95
C PHE A 205 -0.63 -3.75 1.77
N GLY A 206 -0.15 -5.00 1.81
CA GLY A 206 -0.57 -6.06 2.74
C GLY A 206 -2.09 -6.29 2.79
N MET A 207 -2.69 -6.46 1.62
CA MET A 207 -4.10 -6.78 1.44
C MET A 207 -4.25 -8.22 1.00
N LEU A 208 -5.43 -8.81 1.21
CA LEU A 208 -5.74 -10.17 0.76
C LEU A 208 -5.43 -10.39 -0.73
N ARG A 209 -5.87 -9.44 -1.58
CA ARG A 209 -5.67 -9.53 -3.03
C ARG A 209 -4.29 -9.06 -3.46
N PRO A 210 -3.69 -9.69 -4.48
CA PRO A 210 -2.51 -9.16 -5.11
C PRO A 210 -2.82 -7.80 -5.75
N ALA A 211 -1.87 -6.88 -5.69
CA ALA A 211 -2.03 -5.56 -6.25
C ALA A 211 -0.72 -4.97 -6.78
N VAL A 212 -0.83 -4.08 -7.76
CA VAL A 212 0.30 -3.34 -8.33
C VAL A 212 0.16 -1.84 -8.11
N ALA A 213 1.29 -1.17 -7.90
CA ALA A 213 1.38 0.29 -7.84
C ALA A 213 2.73 0.82 -8.33
N ASP A 214 2.74 2.08 -8.76
CA ASP A 214 3.96 2.85 -8.92
C ASP A 214 4.68 3.07 -7.59
N CYS A 215 6.01 2.95 -7.59
CA CYS A 215 6.85 3.13 -6.40
C CYS A 215 8.20 3.77 -6.79
N ASP A 216 8.14 5.05 -7.14
CA ASP A 216 9.29 5.83 -7.64
C ASP A 216 9.98 5.15 -8.84
N LYS A 217 11.25 4.74 -8.69
CA LYS A 217 12.07 4.09 -9.72
C LYS A 217 11.65 2.64 -10.02
N SER A 218 10.78 2.07 -9.21
CA SER A 218 10.32 0.69 -9.32
C SER A 218 8.80 0.60 -9.44
N THR A 219 8.34 -0.54 -9.92
CA THR A 219 6.95 -0.98 -9.82
C THR A 219 6.84 -1.99 -8.69
N ARG A 220 5.90 -1.76 -7.77
CA ARG A 220 5.67 -2.64 -6.62
C ARG A 220 4.52 -3.60 -6.88
N ILE A 221 4.75 -4.88 -6.64
CA ILE A 221 3.73 -5.93 -6.62
C ILE A 221 3.56 -6.43 -5.18
N SER A 222 2.41 -6.15 -4.60
CA SER A 222 1.96 -6.71 -3.31
C SER A 222 1.30 -8.06 -3.59
N LEU A 223 1.72 -9.14 -2.90
CA LEU A 223 1.25 -10.50 -3.23
C LEU A 223 -0.05 -10.89 -2.55
N GLY A 224 -0.31 -10.40 -1.32
CA GLY A 224 -1.47 -10.80 -0.55
C GLY A 224 -1.45 -12.28 -0.14
N LEU A 225 -2.61 -12.91 -0.02
CA LEU A 225 -2.74 -14.34 0.26
C LEU A 225 -2.96 -15.06 -1.07
N VAL A 226 -1.89 -15.63 -1.63
CA VAL A 226 -1.89 -16.30 -2.95
C VAL A 226 -1.10 -17.60 -2.90
N PRO A 227 -1.44 -18.59 -3.75
CA PRO A 227 -0.70 -19.84 -3.88
C PRO A 227 0.56 -19.70 -4.75
N LYS A 228 1.45 -20.70 -4.69
CA LYS A 228 2.69 -20.77 -5.51
C LYS A 228 2.36 -20.80 -7.01
N ALA A 229 1.27 -21.42 -7.42
CA ALA A 229 0.79 -21.40 -8.81
C ALA A 229 0.52 -19.98 -9.33
N TYR A 230 0.04 -19.08 -8.47
CA TYR A 230 -0.14 -17.67 -8.83
C TYR A 230 1.19 -16.92 -8.87
N ALA A 231 2.12 -17.23 -7.94
CA ALA A 231 3.49 -16.69 -7.99
C ALA A 231 4.19 -17.03 -9.33
N ALA A 232 3.97 -18.23 -9.87
CA ALA A 232 4.46 -18.61 -11.20
C ALA A 232 3.87 -17.75 -12.34
N CYS A 233 2.59 -17.35 -12.25
CA CYS A 233 1.99 -16.41 -13.18
C CYS A 233 2.69 -15.04 -13.13
N LEU A 234 3.07 -14.58 -11.94
CA LEU A 234 3.78 -13.32 -11.76
C LEU A 234 5.21 -13.37 -12.28
N VAL A 235 5.94 -14.48 -12.08
CA VAL A 235 7.28 -14.67 -12.64
C VAL A 235 7.26 -14.46 -14.15
N ASP A 236 6.35 -15.14 -14.85
CA ASP A 236 6.25 -15.04 -16.30
C ASP A 236 5.74 -13.66 -16.74
N ALA A 237 4.78 -13.08 -16.03
CA ALA A 237 4.30 -11.73 -16.31
C ALA A 237 5.42 -10.69 -16.23
N ILE A 238 6.32 -10.79 -15.25
CA ILE A 238 7.47 -9.91 -15.10
C ILE A 238 8.45 -10.10 -16.27
N VAL A 239 8.76 -11.35 -16.64
CA VAL A 239 9.67 -11.65 -17.76
C VAL A 239 9.12 -11.13 -19.09
N TYR A 240 7.84 -11.37 -19.37
CA TYR A 240 7.16 -10.85 -20.56
C TYR A 240 7.08 -9.33 -20.58
N THR A 241 6.76 -8.71 -19.45
CA THR A 241 6.72 -7.24 -19.35
C THR A 241 8.11 -6.64 -19.60
N HIS A 242 9.16 -7.22 -19.02
CA HIS A 242 10.52 -6.78 -19.27
C HIS A 242 10.86 -6.89 -20.76
N SER A 243 10.68 -8.07 -21.36
CA SER A 243 10.95 -8.29 -22.80
C SER A 243 10.23 -7.28 -23.70
N LEU A 244 8.94 -7.05 -23.44
CA LEU A 244 8.11 -6.10 -24.19
C LEU A 244 8.60 -4.65 -24.08
N LEU A 245 9.06 -4.24 -22.90
CA LEU A 245 9.37 -2.84 -22.62
C LEU A 245 10.84 -2.47 -22.84
N THR A 246 11.75 -3.45 -22.82
CA THR A 246 13.15 -3.25 -23.23
C THR A 246 13.37 -3.43 -24.73
N ASN A 247 12.45 -4.10 -25.43
CA ASN A 247 12.42 -4.15 -26.88
C ASN A 247 11.20 -3.37 -27.42
N PRO A 248 11.33 -2.06 -27.69
CA PRO A 248 10.19 -1.25 -28.09
C PRO A 248 9.72 -1.52 -29.53
N ALA A 249 10.26 -2.49 -30.26
CA ALA A 249 9.90 -2.79 -31.65
C ALA A 249 8.37 -2.85 -31.92
N PRO A 250 7.53 -3.44 -31.05
CA PRO A 250 6.06 -3.42 -31.26
C PRO A 250 5.46 -2.01 -31.27
N PHE A 251 6.11 -1.07 -30.57
CA PHE A 251 5.70 0.33 -30.45
C PHE A 251 6.38 1.26 -31.46
N GLN A 252 7.42 0.81 -32.17
CA GLN A 252 8.11 1.56 -33.23
C GLN A 252 7.32 1.58 -34.55
N MET A 253 5.98 1.53 -34.47
CA MET A 253 5.10 1.64 -35.61
C MET A 253 4.88 3.11 -35.97
N PRO A 254 4.79 3.47 -37.27
CA PRO A 254 4.39 4.81 -37.69
C PRO A 254 3.07 5.22 -37.02
N PHE A 255 3.01 6.45 -36.51
CA PHE A 255 1.82 6.96 -35.86
C PHE A 255 1.46 8.35 -36.37
N THR A 256 0.31 8.43 -37.04
CA THR A 256 -0.28 9.69 -37.49
C THR A 256 -1.73 9.76 -37.04
N SER A 257 -2.22 10.98 -36.79
CA SER A 257 -3.62 11.18 -36.47
C SER A 257 -4.03 12.60 -36.80
N ILE A 258 -4.60 12.78 -38.01
CA ILE A 258 -5.08 14.07 -38.52
C ILE A 258 -5.97 14.79 -37.49
N ARG A 259 -6.86 14.05 -36.82
CA ARG A 259 -7.73 14.60 -35.78
C ARG A 259 -6.93 15.14 -34.60
N LEU A 260 -5.94 14.38 -34.12
CA LEU A 260 -5.11 14.80 -33.01
C LEU A 260 -4.19 15.95 -33.42
N GLU A 261 -3.59 15.92 -34.59
CA GLU A 261 -2.78 17.01 -35.13
C GLU A 261 -3.54 18.34 -35.18
N LYS A 262 -4.79 18.33 -35.67
CA LYS A 262 -5.69 19.50 -35.60
C LYS A 262 -5.95 19.96 -34.16
N THR A 263 -6.15 19.01 -33.24
CA THR A 263 -6.33 19.29 -31.81
C THR A 263 -5.08 19.92 -31.19
N LEU A 264 -3.89 19.47 -31.58
CA LEU A 264 -2.61 20.00 -31.13
C LEU A 264 -2.33 21.39 -31.70
N ALA A 265 -2.65 21.63 -32.98
CA ALA A 265 -2.53 22.96 -33.58
C ALA A 265 -3.34 24.01 -32.81
N ALA A 266 -4.63 23.72 -32.54
CA ALA A 266 -5.49 24.59 -31.75
C ALA A 266 -4.99 24.76 -30.30
N TYR A 267 -4.41 23.70 -29.70
CA TYR A 267 -3.82 23.78 -28.36
C TYR A 267 -2.57 24.68 -28.34
N ASN A 268 -1.71 24.54 -29.34
CA ASN A 268 -0.46 25.29 -29.49
C ASN A 268 -0.73 26.78 -29.70
N GLU A 269 -1.64 27.12 -30.61
CA GLU A 269 -2.08 28.49 -30.87
C GLU A 269 -2.59 29.15 -29.57
N ALA A 270 -3.54 28.50 -28.89
CA ALA A 270 -4.17 29.06 -27.70
C ALA A 270 -3.29 29.11 -26.43
N ASN A 271 -2.14 28.45 -26.43
CA ASN A 271 -1.19 28.50 -25.29
C ASN A 271 0.13 29.21 -25.64
N SER A 272 0.33 29.60 -26.89
CA SER A 272 1.47 30.43 -27.28
C SER A 272 1.22 31.88 -26.90
N THR A 273 2.29 32.58 -26.56
CA THR A 273 2.33 34.03 -26.35
C THR A 273 3.44 34.60 -27.20
N ASP A 274 3.46 35.92 -27.38
CA ASP A 274 4.50 36.62 -28.15
C ASP A 274 5.92 36.30 -27.66
N THR A 275 6.06 36.01 -26.37
CA THR A 275 7.33 35.67 -25.70
C THR A 275 7.58 34.16 -25.52
N LYS A 276 6.59 33.29 -25.81
CA LYS A 276 6.71 31.85 -25.58
C LYS A 276 5.86 31.04 -26.55
N THR A 277 6.52 30.42 -27.51
CA THR A 277 5.89 29.48 -28.45
C THR A 277 5.70 28.10 -27.81
N VAL A 278 4.49 27.54 -27.95
CA VAL A 278 4.20 26.14 -27.61
C VAL A 278 4.12 25.34 -28.91
N ALA A 279 4.98 24.36 -29.08
CA ALA A 279 5.07 23.54 -30.29
C ALA A 279 5.01 22.04 -29.96
N ILE A 280 3.82 21.58 -29.56
CA ILE A 280 3.57 20.15 -29.31
C ILE A 280 3.17 19.47 -30.62
N ALA A 281 3.82 18.36 -30.94
CA ALA A 281 3.55 17.58 -32.15
C ALA A 281 3.70 16.07 -31.89
N LEU A 282 3.00 15.28 -32.71
CA LEU A 282 3.27 13.85 -32.81
C LEU A 282 4.66 13.61 -33.41
N GLN A 283 5.28 12.52 -33.01
CA GLN A 283 6.57 12.07 -33.50
C GLN A 283 6.38 10.93 -34.51
N PRO A 284 7.40 10.57 -35.31
CA PRO A 284 7.27 9.57 -36.37
C PRO A 284 6.66 8.24 -35.91
N THR A 285 7.03 7.79 -34.70
CA THR A 285 6.52 6.54 -34.13
C THR A 285 5.57 6.75 -32.95
N LEU A 286 4.77 5.71 -32.66
CA LEU A 286 3.91 5.68 -31.48
C LEU A 286 4.72 5.78 -30.18
N TRP A 287 5.87 5.10 -30.12
CA TRP A 287 6.75 5.13 -28.94
C TRP A 287 7.31 6.52 -28.67
N GLU A 288 7.86 7.18 -29.70
CA GLU A 288 8.38 8.54 -29.56
C GLU A 288 7.26 9.53 -29.19
N SER A 289 6.09 9.39 -29.81
CA SER A 289 4.92 10.22 -29.51
C SER A 289 4.47 10.07 -28.06
N LEU A 290 4.55 8.87 -27.48
CA LEU A 290 4.14 8.62 -26.10
C LEU A 290 4.98 9.42 -25.08
N TRP A 291 6.27 9.56 -25.36
CA TRP A 291 7.24 10.21 -24.47
C TRP A 291 7.52 11.68 -24.84
N ALA A 292 7.08 12.13 -26.01
CA ALA A 292 7.14 13.54 -26.41
C ALA A 292 6.28 14.43 -25.50
N ASN A 293 6.60 15.73 -25.48
CA ASN A 293 5.83 16.74 -24.75
C ASN A 293 4.36 16.69 -25.16
N GLY A 294 3.45 16.52 -24.20
CA GLY A 294 2.00 16.47 -24.39
C GLY A 294 1.24 17.60 -23.67
N ASP A 295 1.94 18.55 -23.06
CA ASP A 295 1.37 19.83 -22.63
C ASP A 295 2.42 20.96 -22.57
N ALA A 296 1.96 22.21 -22.44
CA ALA A 296 2.82 23.41 -22.35
C ALA A 296 3.72 23.46 -21.10
N GLY A 297 3.56 22.50 -20.18
CA GLY A 297 4.41 22.28 -19.02
C GLY A 297 5.48 21.22 -19.24
N ASN A 298 5.74 20.82 -20.49
CA ASN A 298 6.73 19.81 -20.90
C ASN A 298 6.48 18.43 -20.25
N ARG A 299 5.23 18.10 -19.94
CA ARG A 299 4.87 16.76 -19.44
C ARG A 299 4.51 15.87 -20.61
N SER A 300 4.94 14.62 -20.59
CA SER A 300 4.74 13.67 -21.69
C SER A 300 3.26 13.40 -22.01
N PHE A 301 2.95 12.91 -23.21
CA PHE A 301 1.61 12.38 -23.52
C PHE A 301 1.22 11.25 -22.55
N ALA A 302 2.18 10.36 -22.20
CA ALA A 302 2.00 9.36 -21.15
C ALA A 302 1.55 9.97 -19.81
N THR A 303 2.12 11.13 -19.42
CA THR A 303 1.68 11.82 -18.20
C THR A 303 0.18 12.13 -18.24
N GLN A 304 -0.37 12.50 -19.40
CA GLN A 304 -1.81 12.73 -19.54
C GLN A 304 -2.63 11.44 -19.41
N PHE A 305 -2.12 10.32 -19.94
CA PHE A 305 -2.77 9.01 -19.83
C PHE A 305 -2.99 8.64 -18.36
N PHE A 306 -1.97 8.84 -17.53
CA PHE A 306 -1.98 8.45 -16.13
C PHE A 306 -2.56 9.50 -15.17
N ARG A 307 -3.10 10.61 -15.66
CA ARG A 307 -3.82 11.61 -14.83
C ARG A 307 -5.15 11.08 -14.31
N LYS A 308 -5.89 10.35 -15.16
CA LYS A 308 -7.22 9.79 -14.82
C LYS A 308 -7.09 8.29 -14.61
N LYS A 309 -7.56 7.80 -13.46
CA LYS A 309 -7.49 6.38 -13.09
C LYS A 309 -8.19 5.48 -14.10
N LEU A 310 -9.36 5.92 -14.57
CA LEU A 310 -10.17 5.25 -15.60
C LEU A 310 -9.39 4.95 -16.90
N VAL A 311 -8.46 5.83 -17.31
CA VAL A 311 -7.70 5.65 -18.56
C VAL A 311 -6.78 4.43 -18.44
N SER A 312 -6.10 4.29 -17.31
CA SER A 312 -5.25 3.12 -17.06
C SER A 312 -6.08 1.83 -16.99
N GLU A 313 -7.25 1.88 -16.36
CA GLU A 313 -8.10 0.69 -16.28
C GLU A 313 -8.63 0.28 -17.65
N TYR A 314 -9.00 1.26 -18.48
CA TYR A 314 -9.44 1.04 -19.85
C TYR A 314 -8.32 0.48 -20.74
N LEU A 315 -7.07 0.92 -20.56
CA LEU A 315 -5.92 0.36 -21.28
C LEU A 315 -5.72 -1.13 -20.97
N ILE A 316 -5.83 -1.52 -19.71
CA ILE A 316 -5.75 -2.93 -19.30
C ILE A 316 -6.85 -3.74 -19.99
N ASP A 317 -8.08 -3.21 -20.03
CA ASP A 317 -9.21 -3.89 -20.68
C ASP A 317 -8.99 -4.08 -22.18
N LEU A 318 -8.45 -3.07 -22.87
CA LEU A 318 -8.09 -3.18 -24.28
C LEU A 318 -7.06 -4.27 -24.53
N ILE A 319 -6.05 -4.40 -23.66
CA ILE A 319 -5.03 -5.46 -23.74
C ILE A 319 -5.65 -6.84 -23.49
N LEU A 320 -6.52 -6.97 -22.48
CA LEU A 320 -7.20 -8.24 -22.16
C LEU A 320 -8.20 -8.67 -23.25
N LYS A 321 -8.81 -7.72 -23.97
CA LYS A 321 -9.70 -7.97 -25.10
C LYS A 321 -8.97 -8.38 -26.37
N ALA A 322 -7.68 -8.09 -26.49
CA ALA A 322 -6.93 -8.40 -27.71
C ALA A 322 -6.62 -9.91 -27.77
N HIS A 323 -7.10 -10.57 -28.83
CA HIS A 323 -6.86 -11.99 -29.12
C HIS A 323 -7.14 -12.93 -27.92
N PRO A 324 -8.34 -12.91 -27.30
CA PRO A 324 -8.62 -13.65 -26.05
C PRO A 324 -8.44 -15.17 -26.16
N GLN A 325 -8.40 -15.72 -27.37
CA GLN A 325 -8.19 -17.13 -27.70
C GLN A 325 -6.72 -17.55 -27.82
N LYS A 326 -5.78 -16.59 -27.77
CA LYS A 326 -4.35 -16.84 -27.90
C LYS A 326 -3.67 -16.83 -26.54
N SER A 327 -2.71 -17.73 -26.31
CA SER A 327 -1.89 -17.67 -25.11
C SER A 327 -0.93 -16.48 -25.14
N VAL A 328 -0.44 -16.05 -23.97
CA VAL A 328 0.62 -15.04 -23.90
C VAL A 328 1.84 -15.48 -24.71
N ASP A 329 2.25 -16.74 -24.61
CA ASP A 329 3.38 -17.29 -25.37
C ASP A 329 3.17 -17.17 -26.90
N GLU A 330 1.99 -17.51 -27.41
CA GLU A 330 1.66 -17.35 -28.83
C GLU A 330 1.74 -15.89 -29.26
N ILE A 331 1.28 -14.97 -28.42
CA ILE A 331 1.35 -13.52 -28.68
C ILE A 331 2.80 -13.05 -28.76
N PHE A 332 3.65 -13.47 -27.82
CA PHE A 332 5.06 -13.06 -27.79
C PHE A 332 5.90 -13.69 -28.90
N LYS A 333 5.47 -14.82 -29.47
CA LYS A 333 6.10 -15.44 -30.65
C LYS A 333 5.72 -14.75 -31.97
N SER A 334 4.69 -13.90 -32.00
CA SER A 334 4.21 -13.25 -33.22
C SER A 334 4.32 -11.72 -33.13
N PRO A 335 5.23 -11.07 -33.89
CA PRO A 335 5.36 -9.61 -33.89
C PRO A 335 4.04 -8.89 -34.20
N ARG A 336 3.21 -9.47 -35.08
CA ARG A 336 1.87 -8.96 -35.40
C ARG A 336 0.95 -9.00 -34.19
N LEU A 337 0.81 -10.16 -33.52
CA LEU A 337 -0.06 -10.29 -32.36
C LEU A 337 0.44 -9.44 -31.19
N LEU A 338 1.75 -9.36 -30.99
CA LEU A 338 2.39 -8.55 -29.97
C LEU A 338 2.04 -7.06 -30.15
N LYS A 339 2.21 -6.54 -31.37
CA LYS A 339 1.80 -5.17 -31.74
C LYS A 339 0.31 -4.94 -31.54
N GLN A 340 -0.54 -5.86 -32.01
CA GLN A 340 -1.99 -5.76 -31.89
C GLN A 340 -2.46 -5.78 -30.43
N THR A 341 -1.80 -6.56 -29.59
CA THR A 341 -2.16 -6.74 -28.17
C THR A 341 -1.69 -5.58 -27.29
N PHE A 342 -0.48 -5.06 -27.52
CA PHE A 342 0.16 -4.13 -26.57
C PHE A 342 0.35 -2.72 -27.11
N ALA A 343 0.64 -2.54 -28.41
CA ALA A 343 0.89 -1.21 -28.98
C ALA A 343 -0.40 -0.55 -29.49
N ILE A 344 -1.23 -1.26 -30.27
CA ILE A 344 -2.46 -0.70 -30.85
C ILE A 344 -3.42 -0.11 -29.79
N PRO A 345 -3.62 -0.71 -28.60
CA PRO A 345 -4.43 -0.09 -27.55
C PRO A 345 -4.04 1.35 -27.20
N LEU A 346 -2.76 1.71 -27.26
CA LEU A 346 -2.32 3.09 -27.00
C LEU A 346 -2.83 4.06 -28.07
N THR A 347 -2.93 3.63 -29.33
CA THR A 347 -3.47 4.46 -30.42
C THR A 347 -4.92 4.87 -30.15
N THR A 348 -5.71 3.98 -29.52
CA THR A 348 -7.07 4.28 -29.07
C THR A 348 -7.09 5.37 -28.02
N LEU A 349 -6.15 5.36 -27.07
CA LEU A 349 -6.03 6.41 -26.06
C LEU A 349 -5.61 7.76 -26.66
N PHE A 350 -4.67 7.76 -27.61
CA PHE A 350 -4.27 8.99 -28.31
C PHE A 350 -5.46 9.63 -29.05
N LYS A 351 -6.29 8.83 -29.72
CA LYS A 351 -7.48 9.33 -30.42
C LYS A 351 -8.53 9.96 -29.50
N ALA A 352 -8.43 9.73 -28.19
CA ALA A 352 -9.33 10.26 -27.18
C ALA A 352 -8.91 11.64 -26.62
N PHE A 353 -7.77 12.20 -27.04
CA PHE A 353 -7.43 13.59 -26.68
C PHE A 353 -8.44 14.58 -27.27
N ARG A 354 -8.75 15.62 -26.49
CA ARG A 354 -9.50 16.79 -26.93
C ARG A 354 -8.90 18.05 -26.35
N ALA A 355 -9.01 19.16 -27.06
CA ALA A 355 -8.67 20.46 -26.53
C ALA A 355 -9.90 21.03 -25.77
N VAL A 356 -9.68 21.54 -24.56
CA VAL A 356 -10.74 22.09 -23.71
C VAL A 356 -10.29 23.44 -23.19
N ARG A 357 -11.06 24.49 -23.47
CA ARG A 357 -10.80 25.82 -22.93
C ARG A 357 -11.11 25.86 -21.43
N LYS A 358 -10.17 26.33 -20.63
CA LYS A 358 -10.35 26.54 -19.19
C LYS A 358 -10.93 27.94 -18.91
N PRO A 359 -11.50 28.18 -17.72
CA PRO A 359 -12.02 29.50 -17.34
C PRO A 359 -10.99 30.63 -17.43
N ASN A 360 -9.69 30.32 -17.29
CA ASN A 360 -8.60 31.28 -17.42
C ASN A 360 -8.13 31.51 -18.86
N GLY A 361 -8.96 31.20 -19.86
CA GLY A 361 -8.67 31.37 -21.29
C GLY A 361 -7.72 30.33 -21.90
N LYS A 362 -6.84 29.70 -21.09
CA LYS A 362 -5.86 28.69 -21.55
C LYS A 362 -6.54 27.41 -22.00
N MET A 363 -5.97 26.76 -23.02
CA MET A 363 -6.42 25.43 -23.44
C MET A 363 -5.74 24.32 -22.65
N ALA A 364 -6.49 23.27 -22.34
CA ALA A 364 -6.01 22.03 -21.75
C ALA A 364 -6.16 20.89 -22.76
N LEU A 365 -5.29 19.88 -22.67
CA LEU A 365 -5.33 18.69 -23.52
C LEU A 365 -5.68 17.42 -22.72
N PRO A 366 -6.89 17.31 -22.13
CA PRO A 366 -7.29 16.09 -21.42
C PRO A 366 -7.70 14.97 -22.38
N ILE A 367 -7.68 13.74 -21.86
CA ILE A 367 -8.38 12.61 -22.48
C ILE A 367 -9.87 12.71 -22.18
N ASN A 368 -10.67 12.64 -23.25
CA ASN A 368 -12.10 12.39 -23.18
C ASN A 368 -12.33 10.95 -22.72
N VAL A 369 -12.88 10.78 -21.53
CA VAL A 369 -13.18 9.46 -20.95
C VAL A 369 -14.67 9.13 -21.02
N ASP A 370 -15.48 10.02 -21.57
CA ASP A 370 -16.95 9.91 -21.57
C ASP A 370 -17.40 8.69 -22.40
N ALA A 371 -16.59 8.30 -23.41
CA ALA A 371 -16.82 7.11 -24.24
C ALA A 371 -16.12 5.84 -23.74
N PHE A 372 -15.42 5.87 -22.59
CA PHE A 372 -14.69 4.70 -22.10
C PHE A 372 -15.64 3.78 -21.35
N THR A 373 -15.97 2.64 -21.97
CA THR A 373 -16.72 1.57 -21.32
C THR A 373 -15.75 0.50 -20.82
N LEU A 374 -15.70 0.32 -19.50
CA LEU A 374 -14.95 -0.77 -18.90
C LEU A 374 -15.64 -2.10 -19.12
N SER A 375 -14.83 -3.14 -19.12
CA SER A 375 -15.21 -4.48 -19.53
C SER A 375 -15.28 -5.38 -18.33
N THR A 376 -16.14 -6.38 -18.42
CA THR A 376 -16.18 -7.48 -17.48
C THR A 376 -15.77 -8.75 -18.20
N PHE A 377 -14.94 -9.56 -17.56
CA PHE A 377 -14.34 -10.77 -18.12
C PHE A 377 -14.78 -11.98 -17.30
N ASN A 378 -14.85 -13.14 -17.94
CA ASN A 378 -15.11 -14.41 -17.27
C ASN A 378 -13.80 -15.21 -17.18
N TRP A 379 -13.61 -15.88 -16.05
CA TRP A 379 -12.60 -16.92 -15.94
C TRP A 379 -12.90 -18.06 -16.93
N SER A 380 -11.85 -18.71 -17.45
CA SER A 380 -11.98 -19.73 -18.50
C SER A 380 -12.25 -21.12 -17.89
N HIS A 381 -11.38 -21.56 -17.00
CA HIS A 381 -11.45 -22.82 -16.25
C HIS A 381 -10.82 -22.63 -14.86
N ASN A 382 -10.92 -23.62 -13.98
CA ASN A 382 -10.27 -23.61 -12.67
C ASN A 382 -9.20 -24.69 -12.62
N LEU A 383 -7.99 -24.31 -12.23
CA LEU A 383 -6.92 -25.27 -11.94
C LEU A 383 -7.23 -26.01 -10.64
N HIS A 384 -7.05 -27.33 -10.64
CA HIS A 384 -6.98 -28.09 -9.39
C HIS A 384 -5.64 -27.81 -8.71
N LEU A 385 -5.69 -27.24 -7.50
CA LEU A 385 -4.48 -26.74 -6.84
C LEU A 385 -4.03 -27.69 -5.74
N ASP A 386 -3.02 -28.51 -6.03
CA ASP A 386 -2.41 -29.38 -5.02
C ASP A 386 -1.29 -28.65 -4.25
N GLU A 387 -1.70 -27.74 -3.36
CA GLU A 387 -0.80 -26.99 -2.48
C GLU A 387 -1.26 -27.13 -1.02
N PRO A 388 -0.90 -28.22 -0.31
CA PRO A 388 -1.43 -28.52 1.03
C PRO A 388 -1.10 -27.43 2.05
N GLU A 389 0.10 -26.84 1.98
CA GLU A 389 0.52 -25.73 2.86
C GLU A 389 -0.39 -24.50 2.72
N PHE A 390 -0.74 -24.13 1.48
CA PHE A 390 -1.60 -22.99 1.19
C PHE A 390 -3.03 -23.23 1.72
N TRP A 391 -3.57 -24.44 1.51
CA TRP A 391 -4.91 -24.78 1.97
C TRP A 391 -5.00 -24.90 3.49
N ASP A 392 -3.97 -25.44 4.16
CA ASP A 392 -3.91 -25.47 5.62
C ASP A 392 -3.90 -24.05 6.20
N LEU A 393 -2.99 -23.19 5.69
CA LEU A 393 -2.91 -21.79 6.10
C LEU A 393 -4.25 -21.07 5.91
N SER A 394 -4.86 -21.23 4.74
CA SER A 394 -6.14 -20.61 4.39
C SER A 394 -7.28 -21.10 5.29
N ARG A 395 -7.36 -22.41 5.55
CA ARG A 395 -8.41 -23.01 6.39
C ARG A 395 -8.31 -22.56 7.84
N ARG A 396 -7.11 -22.62 8.41
CA ARG A 396 -6.85 -22.19 9.78
C ARG A 396 -7.07 -20.68 9.94
N PHE A 397 -6.68 -19.88 8.94
CA PHE A 397 -6.95 -18.44 8.97
C PHE A 397 -8.45 -18.14 8.86
N ALA A 398 -9.18 -18.86 8.00
CA ALA A 398 -10.62 -18.71 7.89
C ALA A 398 -11.34 -19.06 9.21
N GLN A 399 -10.90 -20.11 9.91
CA GLN A 399 -11.41 -20.44 11.24
C GLN A 399 -11.14 -19.30 12.23
N GLN A 400 -9.94 -18.69 12.19
CA GLN A 400 -9.58 -17.57 13.07
C GLN A 400 -10.52 -16.37 12.95
N ILE A 401 -10.98 -16.06 11.74
CA ILE A 401 -11.92 -14.96 11.46
C ILE A 401 -13.39 -15.41 11.58
N ASN A 402 -13.64 -16.49 12.33
CA ASN A 402 -14.96 -17.05 12.61
C ASN A 402 -15.75 -17.49 11.36
N ALA A 403 -15.08 -17.90 10.28
CA ALA A 403 -15.78 -18.51 9.16
C ALA A 403 -16.35 -19.90 9.57
N PRO A 404 -17.60 -20.24 9.22
CA PRO A 404 -18.25 -21.48 9.63
C PRO A 404 -17.48 -22.73 9.20
N LYS A 405 -17.45 -23.78 10.05
CA LYS A 405 -16.77 -25.06 9.75
C LYS A 405 -17.17 -25.67 8.41
N VAL A 406 -18.45 -25.63 8.06
CA VAL A 406 -18.98 -26.13 6.77
C VAL A 406 -18.37 -25.39 5.58
N LYS A 407 -18.05 -24.11 5.74
CA LYS A 407 -17.43 -23.28 4.70
C LYS A 407 -15.92 -23.47 4.66
N THR A 408 -15.27 -23.52 5.82
CA THR A 408 -13.81 -23.72 5.91
C THR A 408 -13.38 -25.12 5.48
N GLY A 409 -14.21 -26.14 5.70
CA GLY A 409 -13.97 -27.49 5.20
C GLY A 409 -13.93 -27.59 3.67
N LYS A 410 -14.48 -26.58 2.95
CA LYS A 410 -14.39 -26.50 1.50
C LYS A 410 -13.08 -25.90 1.00
N LEU A 411 -12.24 -25.29 1.86
CA LEU A 411 -10.92 -24.77 1.49
C LEU A 411 -9.93 -25.95 1.38
N CYS A 412 -9.92 -26.54 0.19
CA CYS A 412 -9.14 -27.73 -0.17
C CYS A 412 -8.74 -27.65 -1.66
N PRO A 413 -7.92 -28.60 -2.17
CA PRO A 413 -7.48 -28.60 -3.58
C PRO A 413 -8.58 -28.48 -4.64
N GLY A 414 -9.82 -28.87 -4.34
CA GLY A 414 -10.98 -28.71 -5.22
C GLY A 414 -11.71 -27.34 -5.13
N PHE A 415 -11.25 -26.41 -4.29
CA PHE A 415 -11.88 -25.11 -4.12
C PHE A 415 -11.59 -24.18 -5.31
N ARG A 416 -12.61 -23.45 -5.77
CA ARG A 416 -12.47 -22.49 -6.88
C ARG A 416 -11.83 -21.18 -6.40
N LEU A 417 -10.75 -20.76 -7.06
CA LEU A 417 -10.02 -19.55 -6.67
C LEU A 417 -10.76 -18.23 -7.02
N ASP A 418 -11.70 -18.25 -7.98
CA ASP A 418 -12.44 -17.05 -8.43
C ASP A 418 -13.26 -16.36 -7.32
N GLY A 419 -13.62 -17.09 -6.26
CA GLY A 419 -14.28 -16.59 -5.06
C GLY A 419 -13.39 -16.45 -3.81
N PHE A 420 -12.09 -16.77 -3.91
CA PHE A 420 -11.22 -16.93 -2.74
C PHE A 420 -11.05 -15.65 -1.92
N HIS A 421 -10.60 -14.55 -2.53
CA HIS A 421 -10.40 -13.30 -1.78
C HIS A 421 -11.72 -12.67 -1.33
N LEU A 422 -12.80 -12.86 -2.09
CA LEU A 422 -14.14 -12.40 -1.74
C LEU A 422 -14.64 -13.08 -0.45
N PHE A 423 -14.40 -14.39 -0.32
CA PHE A 423 -14.67 -15.13 0.90
C PHE A 423 -13.97 -14.48 2.11
N PHE A 424 -12.67 -14.22 2.05
CA PHE A 424 -11.95 -13.58 3.16
C PHE A 424 -12.39 -12.14 3.41
N GLU A 425 -12.63 -11.34 2.37
CA GLU A 425 -13.13 -9.96 2.49
C GLU A 425 -14.46 -9.90 3.26
N GLN A 426 -15.36 -10.85 3.02
CA GLN A 426 -16.65 -10.95 3.72
C GLN A 426 -16.45 -11.25 5.21
N TYR A 427 -15.72 -12.32 5.53
CA TYR A 427 -15.55 -12.73 6.92
C TYR A 427 -14.69 -11.74 7.73
N LEU A 428 -13.70 -11.08 7.11
CA LEU A 428 -12.97 -10.00 7.77
C LEU A 428 -13.84 -8.77 7.99
N LYS A 429 -14.72 -8.39 7.05
CA LYS A 429 -15.71 -7.33 7.29
C LYS A 429 -16.55 -7.68 8.52
N ASP A 430 -17.14 -8.87 8.55
CA ASP A 430 -18.02 -9.27 9.65
C ASP A 430 -17.24 -9.36 10.97
N PHE A 431 -16.01 -9.87 10.96
CA PHE A 431 -15.13 -9.94 12.12
C PHE A 431 -14.82 -8.56 12.72
N PHE A 432 -14.50 -7.55 11.88
CA PHE A 432 -14.13 -6.22 12.35
C PHE A 432 -15.32 -5.32 12.68
N PHE A 433 -16.45 -5.47 11.99
CA PHE A 433 -17.65 -4.66 12.26
C PHE A 433 -18.60 -5.29 13.27
N ASN A 434 -18.34 -6.52 13.73
CA ASN A 434 -19.09 -7.16 14.80
C ASN A 434 -18.19 -7.61 15.99
N PRO A 435 -17.34 -6.72 16.54
CA PRO A 435 -16.38 -7.11 17.56
C PRO A 435 -17.07 -7.51 18.89
N PRO A 436 -16.46 -8.38 19.73
CA PRO A 436 -17.08 -8.82 20.98
C PRO A 436 -17.27 -7.69 21.99
N GLU A 437 -18.45 -7.57 22.58
CA GLU A 437 -18.79 -6.53 23.58
C GLU A 437 -17.79 -6.46 24.75
N LYS A 438 -17.30 -7.61 25.22
CA LYS A 438 -16.30 -7.69 26.29
C LYS A 438 -14.94 -7.03 25.96
N LEU A 439 -14.69 -6.71 24.69
CA LEU A 439 -13.48 -6.04 24.22
C LEU A 439 -13.70 -4.56 23.93
N ALA A 440 -14.90 -4.03 24.23
CA ALA A 440 -15.19 -2.61 24.14
C ALA A 440 -14.11 -1.80 24.85
N ALA A 441 -13.85 -0.62 24.33
CA ALA A 441 -12.79 0.25 24.79
C ALA A 441 -13.33 1.66 24.98
N VAL A 442 -12.51 2.50 25.59
CA VAL A 442 -12.72 3.94 25.70
C VAL A 442 -11.75 4.67 24.79
N ASP A 443 -12.03 5.93 24.52
CA ASP A 443 -11.08 6.81 23.83
C ASP A 443 -9.78 6.88 24.64
N GLY A 444 -8.64 6.95 23.97
CA GLY A 444 -7.37 6.96 24.68
C GLY A 444 -6.13 6.90 23.80
N TYR A 445 -4.99 6.60 24.43
CA TYR A 445 -3.71 6.37 23.74
C TYR A 445 -3.34 4.88 23.69
N GLY A 446 -4.15 4.01 24.30
CA GLY A 446 -4.04 2.55 24.18
C GLY A 446 -2.89 1.90 24.95
N SER A 447 -2.54 2.46 26.12
CA SER A 447 -1.41 2.00 26.94
C SER A 447 -1.64 0.66 27.64
N ASP A 448 -2.79 -0.01 27.50
CA ASP A 448 -3.06 -1.35 28.05
C ASP A 448 -2.24 -2.49 27.37
N SER A 449 -1.01 -2.20 26.94
CA SER A 449 0.09 -3.16 26.90
C SER A 449 1.31 -2.61 27.64
N ASP A 450 1.18 -2.40 28.94
CA ASP A 450 2.34 -2.26 29.82
C ASP A 450 2.83 -3.68 30.11
N CYS A 451 3.86 -4.08 29.38
CA CYS A 451 4.66 -5.23 29.78
C CYS A 451 6.07 -4.68 30.00
N GLU A 452 6.40 -4.44 31.25
CA GLU A 452 7.78 -4.41 31.71
C GLU A 452 8.24 -5.87 31.69
N LEU A 453 9.20 -6.21 30.84
CA LEU A 453 9.81 -7.54 30.86
C LEU A 453 11.30 -7.35 31.06
N THR A 454 11.79 -7.80 32.20
CA THR A 454 13.20 -8.12 32.38
C THR A 454 13.55 -9.27 31.45
N PHE A 455 14.48 -9.04 30.53
CA PHE A 455 15.05 -10.10 29.70
C PHE A 455 16.36 -10.54 30.35
N VAL A 456 16.40 -11.79 30.83
CA VAL A 456 17.65 -12.39 31.33
C VAL A 456 18.34 -13.06 30.14
N TYR A 457 19.50 -12.52 29.78
CA TYR A 457 20.33 -13.01 28.68
C TYR A 457 20.96 -14.36 29.04
N PRO A 458 21.08 -15.33 28.11
CA PRO A 458 22.03 -16.42 28.31
C PRO A 458 23.44 -15.86 28.06
N GLU A 459 24.29 -15.92 29.09
CA GLU A 459 25.66 -15.39 29.22
C GLU A 459 25.75 -14.01 29.93
N ASP A 460 26.01 -14.08 31.25
CA ASP A 460 26.59 -13.13 32.22
C ASP A 460 26.19 -11.63 32.26
N VAL A 461 25.28 -11.15 31.40
CA VAL A 461 24.77 -9.76 31.47
C VAL A 461 23.25 -9.75 31.34
N SER A 462 22.54 -9.74 32.48
CA SER A 462 21.10 -9.45 32.51
C SER A 462 20.87 -8.02 32.03
N LEU A 463 19.99 -7.83 31.03
CA LEU A 463 19.62 -6.49 30.55
C LEU A 463 18.12 -6.26 30.72
N ASP A 464 17.78 -5.40 31.67
CA ASP A 464 16.41 -4.93 31.84
C ASP A 464 15.99 -4.02 30.67
N ILE A 465 14.87 -4.36 30.01
CA ILE A 465 14.30 -3.57 28.93
C ILE A 465 12.86 -3.23 29.27
N PHE A 466 12.58 -1.93 29.36
CA PHE A 466 11.25 -1.39 29.64
C PHE A 466 10.55 -1.04 28.34
N GLY A 467 9.29 -1.44 28.19
CA GLY A 467 8.54 -1.34 26.94
C GLY A 467 7.17 -0.68 27.11
N LYS A 468 6.96 0.51 26.52
CA LYS A 468 5.65 1.18 26.44
C LYS A 468 5.17 1.35 25.01
N LYS A 469 3.90 1.72 24.85
CA LYS A 469 3.26 1.90 23.53
C LYS A 469 2.23 3.01 23.55
N LEU A 470 2.21 3.79 22.48
CA LEU A 470 1.18 4.79 22.16
C LEU A 470 0.57 4.50 20.78
N ILE A 471 -0.74 4.73 20.67
CA ILE A 471 -1.51 4.62 19.43
C ILE A 471 -1.89 6.02 18.95
N THR A 472 -1.77 6.24 17.65
CA THR A 472 -2.06 7.51 16.97
C THR A 472 -2.86 7.29 15.69
N ALA A 473 -3.24 8.36 14.99
CA ALA A 473 -4.07 8.35 13.79
C ALA A 473 -3.51 7.49 12.64
N THR A 474 -2.20 7.52 12.37
CA THR A 474 -1.59 6.76 11.24
C THR A 474 -0.11 6.46 11.44
N GLY A 475 0.44 5.54 10.63
CA GLY A 475 1.87 5.24 10.62
C GLY A 475 2.79 6.44 10.31
N MET A 476 2.40 7.36 9.41
CA MET A 476 3.22 8.56 9.16
C MET A 476 3.15 9.55 10.32
N ARG A 477 1.98 9.68 10.97
CA ARG A 477 1.87 10.45 12.22
C ARG A 477 2.72 9.83 13.32
N ALA A 478 2.80 8.50 13.41
CA ALA A 478 3.69 7.80 14.33
C ALA A 478 5.17 8.15 14.08
N ILE A 479 5.60 8.22 12.82
CA ILE A 479 6.95 8.68 12.44
C ILE A 479 7.19 10.14 12.88
N GLN A 480 6.24 11.03 12.61
CA GLN A 480 6.35 12.44 13.01
C GLN A 480 6.38 12.64 14.53
N LEU A 481 5.57 11.89 15.28
CA LEU A 481 5.56 11.88 16.74
C LEU A 481 6.89 11.37 17.29
N ALA A 482 7.40 10.27 16.76
CA ALA A 482 8.71 9.74 17.14
C ALA A 482 9.81 10.79 16.92
N TYR A 483 9.78 11.50 15.79
CA TYR A 483 10.73 12.58 15.51
C TYR A 483 10.67 13.71 16.54
N ALA A 484 9.47 14.25 16.79
CA ALA A 484 9.29 15.34 17.75
C ALA A 484 9.66 14.92 19.19
N ALA A 485 9.26 13.72 19.61
CA ALA A 485 9.59 13.20 20.93
C ALA A 485 11.10 13.01 21.11
N CYS A 486 11.80 12.48 20.11
CA CYS A 486 13.27 12.37 20.11
C CYS A 486 13.96 13.73 20.23
N ARG A 487 13.51 14.74 19.48
CA ARG A 487 14.10 16.10 19.55
C ARG A 487 13.92 16.70 20.93
N LEU A 488 12.74 16.56 21.52
CA LEU A 488 12.48 17.00 22.89
C LEU A 488 13.31 16.23 23.92
N TYR A 489 13.51 14.92 23.73
CA TYR A 489 14.34 14.09 24.61
C TYR A 489 15.78 14.57 24.61
N LEU A 490 16.37 14.68 23.42
CA LEU A 490 17.73 15.16 23.23
C LEU A 490 17.90 16.60 23.75
N GLY A 491 16.91 17.47 23.54
CA GLY A 491 16.95 18.83 24.06
C GLY A 491 16.89 18.93 25.57
N LYS A 492 15.93 18.24 26.22
CA LYS A 492 15.75 18.36 27.67
C LYS A 492 16.73 17.53 28.49
N LYS A 493 17.08 16.31 28.04
CA LYS A 493 17.98 15.40 28.78
C LYS A 493 19.45 15.60 28.42
N HIS A 494 19.74 15.90 27.15
CA HIS A 494 21.11 15.99 26.64
C HIS A 494 21.52 17.43 26.27
N ARG A 495 20.66 18.42 26.51
CA ARG A 495 20.89 19.85 26.26
C ARG A 495 21.22 20.19 24.81
N VAL A 496 20.85 19.34 23.85
CA VAL A 496 21.03 19.59 22.40
C VAL A 496 20.07 20.69 21.96
N ASP A 497 20.47 21.54 21.04
CA ASP A 497 19.52 22.46 20.38
C ASP A 497 18.49 21.64 19.59
N ALA A 498 17.29 21.50 20.16
CA ALA A 498 16.24 20.69 19.59
C ALA A 498 15.78 21.21 18.21
N LEU A 499 15.96 22.50 17.92
CA LEU A 499 15.58 23.14 16.66
C LEU A 499 16.55 22.79 15.52
N LYS A 500 17.83 22.55 15.85
CA LYS A 500 18.88 22.21 14.88
C LYS A 500 19.07 20.71 14.64
N ILE A 501 18.40 19.84 15.40
CA ILE A 501 18.45 18.39 15.18
C ILE A 501 17.77 18.05 13.84
N GLY A 502 18.53 17.44 12.92
CA GLY A 502 18.05 16.91 11.66
C GLY A 502 17.57 15.45 11.75
N PHE A 503 17.40 14.81 10.60
CA PHE A 503 17.09 13.39 10.50
C PHE A 503 17.85 12.76 9.34
N ASP A 504 18.11 11.45 9.44
CA ASP A 504 18.52 10.62 8.32
C ASP A 504 17.42 9.57 8.07
N ALA A 505 16.92 9.50 6.85
CA ALA A 505 15.81 8.63 6.45
C ALA A 505 16.02 8.04 5.05
N GLN A 506 17.28 7.85 4.64
CA GLN A 506 17.62 7.32 3.30
C GLN A 506 16.97 5.97 3.01
N ASP A 507 16.92 5.10 4.02
CA ASP A 507 16.36 3.75 3.93
C ASP A 507 14.93 3.67 4.51
N MET A 508 14.19 4.76 4.50
CA MET A 508 12.77 4.77 4.86
C MET A 508 11.88 4.75 3.63
N TYR A 509 10.57 4.58 3.84
CA TYR A 509 9.58 4.79 2.80
C TYR A 509 9.74 6.17 2.14
N TYR A 510 9.63 6.23 0.81
CA TYR A 510 10.02 7.40 0.01
C TYR A 510 9.28 8.73 0.35
N GLU A 511 8.13 8.67 1.04
CA GLU A 511 7.38 9.86 1.48
C GLU A 511 7.87 10.41 2.85
N THR A 512 8.68 9.65 3.60
CA THR A 512 9.12 9.98 4.97
C THR A 512 9.94 11.27 5.03
N ALA A 513 10.91 11.45 4.13
CA ALA A 513 11.75 12.65 4.12
C ALA A 513 10.93 13.92 3.91
N THR A 514 9.92 13.89 3.03
CA THR A 514 8.99 15.00 2.85
C THR A 514 8.12 15.22 4.08
N ALA A 515 7.64 14.15 4.72
CA ALA A 515 6.84 14.26 5.94
C ALA A 515 7.61 14.91 7.10
N LEU A 516 8.88 14.56 7.29
CA LEU A 516 9.72 15.11 8.35
C LEU A 516 10.27 16.52 8.01
N LYS A 517 10.54 16.83 6.74
CA LYS A 517 11.05 18.16 6.34
C LYS A 517 9.96 19.22 6.28
N SER A 518 8.82 18.90 5.66
CA SER A 518 7.77 19.89 5.34
C SER A 518 6.60 19.86 6.32
N HIS A 519 6.47 18.79 7.11
CA HIS A 519 5.30 18.57 7.95
C HIS A 519 5.67 18.02 9.34
N ALA A 520 6.88 18.30 9.83
CA ALA A 520 7.24 17.93 11.20
C ALA A 520 6.26 18.54 12.21
N ILE A 521 6.06 17.83 13.31
CA ILE A 521 5.34 18.36 14.48
C ILE A 521 6.21 19.45 15.10
N PRO A 522 5.70 20.68 15.23
CA PRO A 522 6.44 21.73 15.90
C PRO A 522 6.63 21.38 17.38
N ILE A 523 7.80 21.75 17.89
CA ILE A 523 8.16 21.60 19.29
C ILE A 523 8.39 23.01 19.86
N PRO A 524 8.14 23.25 21.16
CA PRO A 524 8.43 24.52 21.79
C PRO A 524 9.90 24.93 21.58
N GLU A 525 10.15 26.21 21.34
CA GLU A 525 11.49 26.77 21.39
C GLU A 525 12.04 26.56 22.80
N GLY A 526 13.27 26.04 22.89
CA GLY A 526 14.00 25.95 24.15
C GLY A 526 15.12 26.99 24.16
N ASP A 527 15.63 27.31 25.35
CA ASP A 527 16.84 28.14 25.48
C ASP A 527 17.95 27.64 24.54
N GLU A 528 18.67 28.55 23.90
CA GLU A 528 19.86 28.24 23.09
C GLU A 528 20.88 27.46 23.93
N ARG A 529 21.27 26.25 23.50
CA ARG A 529 22.23 25.41 24.23
C ARG A 529 23.23 24.69 23.31
N THR A 530 24.46 24.59 23.84
CA THR A 530 25.78 24.34 23.24
C THR A 530 25.96 23.31 22.11
N ASP A 531 26.90 23.62 21.20
CA ASP A 531 27.28 22.92 19.95
C ASP A 531 28.31 21.77 20.04
N ARG A 532 28.83 21.40 21.21
CA ARG A 532 29.97 20.45 21.28
C ARG A 532 29.53 18.98 21.51
N GLY A 533 29.63 18.16 20.44
CA GLY A 533 29.81 16.70 20.50
C GLY A 533 28.56 15.81 20.63
N ARG A 534 27.39 16.21 20.13
CA ARG A 534 26.10 15.55 20.40
C ARG A 534 25.44 15.00 19.13
N GLN A 535 24.47 14.08 19.27
CA GLN A 535 23.69 13.56 18.15
C GLN A 535 22.96 14.70 17.41
N HIS A 536 23.45 15.06 16.22
CA HIS A 536 22.92 16.16 15.39
C HIS A 536 21.79 15.71 14.45
N ALA A 537 21.60 14.40 14.27
CA ALA A 537 20.52 13.84 13.47
C ALA A 537 19.91 12.60 14.14
N ILE A 538 18.60 12.44 14.02
CA ILE A 538 17.90 11.23 14.43
C ILE A 538 17.86 10.27 13.23
N GLY A 539 18.43 9.08 13.39
CA GLY A 539 18.35 8.04 12.37
C GLY A 539 16.98 7.36 12.36
N PHE A 540 16.40 7.25 11.18
CA PHE A 540 15.21 6.48 10.87
C PHE A 540 15.58 5.35 9.90
N PHE A 541 15.22 4.12 10.27
CA PHE A 541 15.53 2.95 9.47
C PHE A 541 14.33 2.02 9.36
N ASP A 542 14.01 1.55 8.14
CA ASP A 542 12.99 0.53 7.92
C ASP A 542 13.63 -0.86 7.97
N VAL A 543 13.22 -1.67 8.95
CA VAL A 543 13.76 -3.02 9.18
C VAL A 543 13.70 -3.87 7.91
N ASN A 544 12.67 -3.70 7.10
CA ASN A 544 12.53 -4.38 5.82
C ASN A 544 12.42 -3.35 4.69
N HIS A 545 13.45 -2.50 4.56
CA HIS A 545 13.48 -1.38 3.63
C HIS A 545 12.95 -1.68 2.21
N CYS A 546 12.04 -0.83 1.75
CA CYS A 546 11.57 -0.80 0.36
C CYS A 546 12.64 -0.23 -0.59
N ASN A 547 13.56 -1.10 -1.06
CA ASN A 547 14.68 -0.73 -1.92
C ASN A 547 14.30 -0.45 -3.39
N THR A 548 13.55 0.64 -3.62
CA THR A 548 13.10 1.05 -4.97
C THR A 548 14.24 1.42 -5.91
N SER A 549 15.40 1.76 -5.35
CA SER A 549 16.59 2.19 -6.11
C SER A 549 17.50 1.02 -6.51
N HIS A 550 17.29 -0.16 -5.91
CA HIS A 550 18.15 -1.34 -6.01
C HIS A 550 19.63 -1.03 -5.69
N ARG A 551 19.87 -0.16 -4.71
CA ARG A 551 21.21 0.13 -4.18
C ARG A 551 21.44 -0.70 -2.92
N LYS A 552 22.69 -1.10 -2.67
CA LYS A 552 23.06 -1.66 -1.36
C LYS A 552 23.13 -0.51 -0.37
N GLY A 553 22.21 -0.45 0.59
CA GLY A 553 22.23 0.52 1.69
C GLY A 553 23.11 0.02 2.86
N PRO A 554 23.70 0.92 3.66
CA PRO A 554 24.37 0.54 4.91
C PRO A 554 23.36 -0.05 5.90
N LYS A 555 23.80 -1.01 6.74
CA LYS A 555 22.91 -1.71 7.67
C LYS A 555 22.31 -0.76 8.73
N PHE A 556 23.08 0.24 9.20
CA PHE A 556 22.62 1.32 10.11
C PHE A 556 23.51 2.56 10.01
N PRO A 557 22.97 3.77 9.74
CA PRO A 557 23.74 5.01 9.82
C PRO A 557 23.81 5.55 11.27
N LEU A 558 24.20 4.71 12.23
CA LEU A 558 24.28 5.10 13.65
C LEU A 558 25.65 5.67 14.00
N GLY A 559 25.66 6.90 14.52
CA GLY A 559 26.84 7.55 15.08
C GLY A 559 27.27 6.93 16.43
N PRO A 560 28.55 7.06 16.83
CA PRO A 560 29.06 6.54 18.10
C PRO A 560 28.52 7.26 19.35
N HIS A 561 27.73 8.33 19.17
CA HIS A 561 27.15 9.15 20.24
C HIS A 561 25.63 9.20 20.23
N ASP A 562 24.99 8.38 19.39
CA ASP A 562 23.53 8.38 19.27
C ASP A 562 22.88 7.85 20.56
N ARG A 563 21.90 8.60 21.05
CA ARG A 563 21.14 8.30 22.28
C ARG A 563 19.74 7.78 21.98
N VAL A 564 19.19 8.16 20.82
CA VAL A 564 17.86 7.74 20.38
C VAL A 564 17.89 7.28 18.93
N PHE A 565 17.07 6.30 18.61
CA PHE A 565 16.94 5.77 17.25
C PHE A 565 15.50 5.35 16.95
N VAL A 566 15.10 5.42 15.67
CA VAL A 566 13.75 5.06 15.23
C VAL A 566 13.78 3.95 14.19
N LEU A 567 13.05 2.86 14.45
CA LEU A 567 12.87 1.73 13.54
C LEU A 567 11.44 1.71 12.97
N ASP A 568 11.26 1.72 11.66
CA ASP A 568 9.99 1.30 11.04
C ASP A 568 9.92 -0.22 11.01
N THR A 569 8.83 -0.73 11.56
CA THR A 569 8.58 -2.16 11.77
C THR A 569 7.31 -2.63 11.07
N THR A 570 6.73 -1.80 10.20
CA THR A 570 5.46 -2.07 9.51
C THR A 570 5.46 -3.38 8.74
N SER A 571 6.63 -3.82 8.25
CA SER A 571 6.79 -5.02 7.44
C SER A 571 7.60 -6.11 8.13
N ALA A 572 7.89 -5.97 9.43
CA ALA A 572 8.75 -6.85 10.21
C ALA A 572 7.95 -7.81 11.08
N THR A 573 8.32 -9.08 11.07
CA THR A 573 7.83 -10.07 12.03
C THR A 573 8.29 -9.71 13.44
N THR A 574 7.62 -10.21 14.47
CA THR A 574 8.04 -9.97 15.86
C THR A 574 9.45 -10.49 16.15
N VAL A 575 9.89 -11.56 15.49
CA VAL A 575 11.26 -12.09 15.58
C VAL A 575 12.27 -11.13 14.93
N GLU A 576 11.98 -10.61 13.74
CA GLU A 576 12.88 -9.62 13.12
C GLU A 576 12.98 -8.35 13.98
N ILE A 577 11.86 -7.87 14.53
CA ILE A 577 11.89 -6.71 15.44
C ILE A 577 12.74 -7.03 16.67
N HIS A 578 12.58 -8.21 17.26
CA HIS A 578 13.36 -8.67 18.41
C HIS A 578 14.86 -8.65 18.11
N GLU A 579 15.28 -9.31 17.03
CA GLU A 579 16.67 -9.43 16.61
C GLU A 579 17.29 -8.05 16.39
N GLN A 580 16.57 -7.12 15.77
CA GLN A 580 17.04 -5.75 15.59
C GLN A 580 17.15 -4.96 16.90
N LEU A 581 16.20 -5.11 17.81
CA LEU A 581 16.28 -4.48 19.13
C LEU A 581 17.50 -5.00 19.91
N LEU A 582 17.75 -6.30 19.89
CA LEU A 582 18.91 -6.90 20.54
C LEU A 582 20.22 -6.43 19.92
N GLU A 583 20.37 -6.51 18.59
CA GLU A 583 21.59 -6.09 17.89
C GLU A 583 21.92 -4.62 18.22
N LEU A 584 20.93 -3.73 18.19
CA LEU A 584 21.11 -2.33 18.52
C LEU A 584 21.50 -2.11 19.98
N LEU A 585 20.80 -2.76 20.92
CA LEU A 585 21.11 -2.60 22.33
C LEU A 585 22.51 -3.12 22.66
N GLN A 586 22.93 -4.25 22.09
CA GLN A 586 24.25 -4.84 22.34
C GLN A 586 25.39 -4.03 21.74
N THR A 587 25.25 -3.66 20.46
CA THR A 587 26.34 -2.98 19.73
C THR A 587 26.43 -1.49 20.07
N ARG A 588 25.39 -0.90 20.68
CA ARG A 588 25.30 0.53 21.00
C ARG A 588 24.98 0.76 22.48
N PRO A 589 25.95 0.61 23.39
CA PRO A 589 25.72 0.75 24.83
C PRO A 589 25.29 2.17 25.27
N LYS A 590 25.55 3.20 24.44
CA LYS A 590 25.12 4.59 24.70
C LYS A 590 23.67 4.88 24.28
N LEU A 591 23.03 3.96 23.55
CA LEU A 591 21.65 4.09 23.09
C LEU A 591 20.71 3.92 24.29
N GLU A 592 19.92 4.95 24.56
CA GLU A 592 19.06 5.03 25.74
C GLU A 592 17.62 4.63 25.44
N VAL A 593 17.14 4.97 24.23
CA VAL A 593 15.77 4.69 23.79
C VAL A 593 15.78 4.25 22.32
N ILE A 594 15.09 3.16 22.04
CA ILE A 594 14.71 2.75 20.68
C ILE A 594 13.20 2.93 20.53
N LEU A 595 12.78 3.71 19.54
CA LEU A 595 11.39 3.81 19.14
C LEU A 595 11.16 2.87 17.97
N THR A 596 10.11 2.05 18.02
CA THR A 596 9.61 1.37 16.83
C THR A 596 8.32 2.03 16.39
N VAL A 597 8.20 2.34 15.10
CA VAL A 597 6.99 2.85 14.48
C VAL A 597 6.40 1.78 13.56
N SER A 598 5.07 1.71 13.49
CA SER A 598 4.37 0.85 12.54
C SER A 598 3.10 1.52 12.04
N SER A 599 2.79 1.30 10.76
CA SER A 599 1.43 1.49 10.26
C SER A 599 0.60 0.30 10.73
N GLY A 600 -0.24 0.49 11.75
CA GLY A 600 -1.10 -0.55 12.35
C GLY A 600 -2.19 -1.13 11.42
N LEU A 601 -2.06 -0.89 10.12
CA LEU A 601 -2.85 -1.43 9.03
C LEU A 601 -2.28 -2.78 8.55
N LYS A 602 -2.92 -3.37 7.54
CA LYS A 602 -2.37 -4.47 6.74
C LYS A 602 -2.34 -5.79 7.53
N ASN A 603 -1.15 -6.36 7.74
CA ASN A 603 -0.95 -7.63 8.44
C ASN A 603 -1.35 -7.55 9.92
N GLU A 604 -1.31 -6.35 10.53
CA GLU A 604 -1.81 -6.15 11.91
C GLU A 604 -3.35 -6.35 12.04
N GLN A 605 -4.05 -6.56 10.91
CA GLN A 605 -5.50 -6.76 10.80
C GLN A 605 -5.87 -7.89 9.83
N GLY A 606 -5.03 -8.93 9.74
CA GLY A 606 -5.32 -10.09 8.89
C GLY A 606 -5.39 -9.75 7.40
N MET A 607 -4.53 -8.84 6.93
CA MET A 607 -4.51 -8.32 5.56
C MET A 607 -5.77 -7.52 5.17
N SER A 608 -6.45 -6.92 6.14
CA SER A 608 -7.55 -5.99 5.92
C SER A 608 -7.15 -4.52 6.15
N ASP A 609 -8.05 -3.60 5.82
CA ASP A 609 -7.82 -2.14 5.88
C ASP A 609 -8.94 -1.42 6.65
N TYR A 610 -9.51 -2.08 7.67
CA TYR A 610 -10.71 -1.56 8.34
C TYR A 610 -10.40 -0.61 9.51
N ASN A 611 -9.17 -0.60 10.03
CA ASN A 611 -8.84 0.21 11.19
C ASN A 611 -7.54 1.00 10.98
N PRO A 612 -7.53 2.18 10.36
CA PRO A 612 -6.29 2.93 10.22
C PRO A 612 -5.84 3.54 11.55
N TYR A 613 -4.65 3.13 11.99
CA TYR A 613 -3.91 3.71 13.10
C TYR A 613 -2.40 3.63 12.86
N GLY A 614 -1.64 4.34 13.68
CA GLY A 614 -0.19 4.21 13.82
C GLY A 614 0.15 3.74 15.22
N THR A 615 1.29 3.07 15.35
CA THR A 615 1.82 2.65 16.65
C THR A 615 3.22 3.21 16.82
N VAL A 616 3.48 3.80 17.98
CA VAL A 616 4.82 4.10 18.48
C VAL A 616 5.05 3.21 19.71
N ARG A 617 6.05 2.33 19.66
CA ARG A 617 6.52 1.57 20.84
C ARG A 617 7.87 2.13 21.25
N MET A 618 8.14 2.14 22.55
CA MET A 618 9.40 2.62 23.10
C MET A 618 10.02 1.51 23.92
N PHE A 619 11.30 1.27 23.67
CA PHE A 619 12.11 0.32 24.40
C PHE A 619 13.30 1.07 25.00
N ALA A 620 13.53 0.94 26.31
CA ALA A 620 14.62 1.62 26.99
C ALA A 620 15.25 0.73 28.07
N ARG A 621 16.53 0.96 28.36
CA ARG A 621 17.25 0.27 29.46
C ARG A 621 16.87 0.77 30.86
N LYS A 622 16.20 1.93 30.92
CA LYS A 622 15.76 2.57 32.17
C LYS A 622 14.29 2.92 32.05
N GLU A 623 13.51 2.51 33.04
CA GLU A 623 12.08 2.81 33.14
C GLU A 623 11.82 4.32 32.99
N ALA A 624 12.59 5.14 33.71
CA ALA A 624 12.49 6.59 33.68
C ALA A 624 12.64 7.20 32.26
N HIS A 625 13.43 6.58 31.38
CA HIS A 625 13.55 7.03 29.99
C HIS A 625 12.31 6.64 29.17
N CYS A 626 11.83 5.41 29.34
CA CYS A 626 10.61 4.92 28.70
C CYS A 626 9.39 5.76 29.09
N ASP A 627 9.25 6.05 30.39
CA ASP A 627 8.19 6.86 30.97
C ASP A 627 8.19 8.29 30.49
N TRP A 628 9.39 8.89 30.44
CA TRP A 628 9.54 10.24 29.94
C TRP A 628 9.09 10.31 28.48
N MET A 629 9.50 9.35 27.66
CA MET A 629 9.13 9.29 26.24
C MET A 629 7.63 9.09 26.07
N TYR A 630 7.01 8.25 26.91
CA TYR A 630 5.56 8.02 26.88
C TYR A 630 4.80 9.32 27.17
N LYS A 631 5.13 9.97 28.30
CA LYS A 631 4.53 11.24 28.71
C LYS A 631 4.76 12.33 27.67
N CYS A 632 5.92 12.34 27.00
CA CYS A 632 6.22 13.27 25.92
C CYS A 632 5.30 13.05 24.70
N LEU A 633 5.15 11.81 24.24
CA LEU A 633 4.26 11.46 23.13
C LEU A 633 2.80 11.80 23.44
N VAL A 634 2.33 11.49 24.66
CA VAL A 634 0.98 11.85 25.14
C VAL A 634 0.78 13.36 25.07
N ARG A 635 1.69 14.16 25.65
CA ARG A 635 1.61 15.63 25.61
C ARG A 635 1.59 16.20 24.19
N LEU A 636 2.33 15.59 23.26
CA LEU A 636 2.33 16.01 21.86
C LEU A 636 0.99 15.76 21.16
N GLU A 637 0.26 14.72 21.54
CA GLU A 637 -1.10 14.44 21.04
C GLU A 637 -2.16 15.26 21.78
N GLU A 638 -2.04 15.47 23.08
CA GLU A 638 -2.88 16.41 23.85
C GLU A 638 -2.80 17.82 23.26
N ALA A 639 -1.58 18.29 22.94
CA ALA A 639 -1.37 19.57 22.27
C ALA A 639 -1.97 19.63 20.85
N ALA A 640 -2.21 18.47 20.24
CA ALA A 640 -2.84 18.34 18.92
C ALA A 640 -4.37 18.19 19.02
N ASP A 641 -4.93 18.20 20.22
CA ASP A 641 -6.32 17.84 20.51
C ASP A 641 -6.70 16.49 19.87
N TYR A 642 -5.79 15.51 19.97
CA TYR A 642 -5.97 14.19 19.41
C TYR A 642 -6.12 13.14 20.51
N LEU A 643 -7.22 12.41 20.44
CA LEU A 643 -7.48 11.21 21.22
C LEU A 643 -7.90 10.09 20.27
N HIS A 644 -7.35 8.88 20.44
CA HIS A 644 -7.66 7.80 19.53
C HIS A 644 -9.04 7.19 19.88
N PRO A 645 -9.94 6.98 18.90
CA PRO A 645 -11.34 6.62 19.21
C PRO A 645 -11.53 5.22 19.81
N ALA A 646 -12.49 5.09 20.72
CA ALA A 646 -12.94 3.88 21.40
C ALA A 646 -13.25 2.75 20.41
N THR A 647 -13.99 3.07 19.35
CA THR A 647 -14.34 2.11 18.30
C THR A 647 -13.10 1.56 17.59
N SER A 648 -12.10 2.41 17.35
CA SER A 648 -10.82 2.01 16.80
C SER A 648 -10.04 1.09 17.76
N HIS A 649 -10.02 1.44 19.05
CA HIS A 649 -9.46 0.62 20.10
C HIS A 649 -10.13 -0.75 20.17
N TRP A 650 -11.45 -0.82 20.01
CA TRP A 650 -12.22 -2.06 20.04
C TRP A 650 -11.86 -3.01 18.89
N LEU A 651 -11.77 -2.49 17.67
CA LEU A 651 -11.29 -3.27 16.52
C LEU A 651 -9.86 -3.77 16.72
N ARG A 652 -8.97 -2.94 17.30
CA ARG A 652 -7.60 -3.34 17.59
C ARG A 652 -7.52 -4.41 18.68
N ARG A 653 -8.28 -4.28 19.77
CA ARG A 653 -8.35 -5.30 20.84
C ARG A 653 -8.86 -6.63 20.29
N THR A 654 -9.82 -6.59 19.36
CA THR A 654 -10.33 -7.75 18.61
C THR A 654 -9.22 -8.42 17.78
N ALA A 655 -8.47 -7.65 16.98
CA ALA A 655 -7.32 -8.18 16.22
C ALA A 655 -6.20 -8.73 17.12
N LYS A 656 -5.92 -8.08 18.26
CA LYS A 656 -4.94 -8.51 19.26
C LYS A 656 -5.30 -9.87 19.88
N GLU A 657 -6.55 -10.07 20.31
CA GLU A 657 -7.03 -11.35 20.86
C GLU A 657 -7.02 -12.48 19.81
N ALA A 658 -7.19 -12.12 18.54
CA ALA A 658 -7.10 -13.06 17.41
C ALA A 658 -5.66 -13.33 16.93
N GLY A 659 -4.63 -12.83 17.64
CA GLY A 659 -3.23 -13.06 17.28
C GLY A 659 -2.78 -12.33 16.01
N MET A 660 -3.49 -11.30 15.58
CA MET A 660 -3.17 -10.52 14.36
C MET A 660 -2.34 -9.27 14.65
N THR A 661 -2.27 -8.81 15.90
CA THR A 661 -1.56 -7.57 16.25
C THR A 661 -0.38 -7.88 17.18
N PRO A 662 0.85 -7.40 16.86
CA PRO A 662 2.03 -7.64 17.69
C PRO A 662 1.98 -6.86 19.02
N THR A 663 2.40 -7.52 20.10
CA THR A 663 2.54 -6.91 21.43
C THR A 663 3.99 -6.77 21.88
N ASN A 664 4.27 -5.81 22.77
CA ASN A 664 5.62 -5.61 23.32
C ASN A 664 6.18 -6.90 23.93
N ARG A 665 5.35 -7.66 24.66
CA ARG A 665 5.73 -8.95 25.24
C ARG A 665 6.30 -9.93 24.21
N GLU A 666 5.69 -9.98 23.04
CA GLU A 666 6.06 -10.97 22.04
C GLU A 666 7.29 -10.56 21.26
N ILE A 667 7.36 -9.27 20.93
CA ILE A 667 8.56 -8.65 20.37
C ILE A 667 9.74 -8.90 21.32
N MET A 668 9.57 -8.71 22.63
CA MET A 668 10.65 -8.93 23.60
C MET A 668 10.96 -10.42 23.83
N SER A 669 9.99 -11.33 23.68
CA SER A 669 10.23 -12.76 23.91
C SER A 669 11.07 -13.46 22.85
N GLY A 670 11.17 -12.89 21.63
CA GLY A 670 11.95 -13.48 20.53
C GLY A 670 11.50 -14.87 20.08
N HIS A 671 10.33 -15.35 20.51
CA HIS A 671 9.93 -16.73 20.24
C HIS A 671 9.83 -17.01 18.73
N LYS A 672 10.60 -18.00 18.28
CA LYS A 672 10.47 -18.56 16.93
C LYS A 672 9.12 -19.27 16.80
N TYR A 673 8.45 -19.06 15.66
CA TYR A 673 7.07 -19.49 15.37
C TYR A 673 7.00 -20.92 14.87
#